data_AF-A0A8J8EA99-F1
#
_entry.id   AF-A0A8J8EA99-F1
#
_cell.length_a   1.000
_cell.length_b   1.000
_cell.length_c   1.000
_cell.angle_alpha   90.00
_cell.angle_beta   90.00
_cell.angle_gamma   90.00
#
_symmetry.space_group_name_H-M   'P 1'
#
loop_
_entity.id
_entity.type
_entity.pdbx_description
1 polymer ?
#
loop_
_entity_poly.entity_id
_entity_poly.type
_entity_poly.pdbx_seq_one_letter_code
_entity_poly.pdbx_strand_id
1 'polypeptide(L)'
;MKRRGFIINSTVLVLLIPLLLLLATYSNVTSYVLQAQSQATRLKTTQDVVSYLQLDLQNVMRLSIKRALVLSIAFVTSVQPLDNAQLALEDLVKYGAYPQITSAGADWASRERQFMGNATLLDWLNNMRDYLATMGYRMVTPPSQVLDSINLTIAPLDSFHIVANVTIPHIVIEDSSGKIVYNSSIPPTGSLYVVVPITNLEDPLVSYLTRGRLSRVINPCQFAYPNITPPYYLLTGYGDPETMPLKFAAPFAPTIASDKIYYGDTYPGDGALAYVLKDQPTTTPSSAFVFDTRVNGSLVSPSDVLKDGNMGVMVFSGTVGAGTTWCDDNYAMKTDFTLSGVSDGQVVLLKFNPATVPFSQIRHNGSYADLRIYTSSCVPARYWIEKWDSNEVLIWLNVTGTSYSIYYSSDTGAPLSRGYLNNVFGNNYVENVTLSPGQSLFLFNTTSPVFIRYNASASANADFGGGVSLNVSARIPANVLNVSLDYPSSVSDVQVPVYLNSTWASLIPHSGNEARIEVYSDPSLTTALPFWIEYWNNNGALIWVRTSVPGNVYIRFGDDLPLTQGNGSQVFEFFDDFSYLTAGLPGSTIASLLESHGWNVGGDTDYLTSGNGVLDVSGDSSWYYPEVWLWTQKRFPYYTYVVGMGVKLNGEPFLGWYITSTDIGLIEHIYYSSFYNGYYGHLYTFDFDQGDELSYYGTGGEYLYNAWTHLEIAIDWTSTGGVYFETYQNQTGPFTGTWGGDTVSVSYYSTFYPYSNTAIGLGQFYGGPTEYDFVYVRKYLDLSALDENVSRVYTEKSTSFQLVDNWTTSGRLFILQDWNTTLASYPAGTWPIDVPNRYEVDVVPYTNLFLNYTHEPNSAVSQNSNSIVNVSVAGNISVYLTVNNSAGNSAHFSWVFWAPYPYSVLSPVLGAPQQRPPAGNYVSARVFDIQPFISCILDDRYFGVAGAPSFFERLEGGSSVHRAHYVALAQAMQKAVYGSVKYPIGLVSFILPKNLPANLNFLVREQPAVDYIYLDYADYPGDDPSAMQVLGISATGGISTTPVLDQNFYLTPTTASLIFGPYANDLLVPIGSG
;
A
#
# COMPACT_ATOMS: atom_id res chain seq x y z
N MET A 1 -99.92 -4.17 48.13
CA MET A 1 -99.24 -4.92 47.05
C MET A 1 -98.06 -4.19 46.40
N LYS A 2 -97.93 -2.85 46.47
CA LYS A 2 -96.85 -2.08 45.79
C LYS A 2 -95.41 -2.28 46.33
N ARG A 3 -95.22 -2.70 47.59
CA ARG A 3 -93.87 -2.94 48.16
C ARG A 3 -93.22 -4.26 47.72
N ARG A 4 -93.99 -5.29 47.36
CA ARG A 4 -93.42 -6.60 46.94
C ARG A 4 -92.88 -6.56 45.51
N GLY A 5 -93.54 -5.83 44.60
CA GLY A 5 -93.06 -5.68 43.21
C GLY A 5 -91.76 -4.88 43.09
N PHE A 6 -91.57 -3.83 43.90
CA PHE A 6 -90.32 -3.06 43.91
C PHE A 6 -89.14 -3.88 44.46
N ILE A 7 -89.36 -4.65 45.53
CA ILE A 7 -88.30 -5.52 46.07
C ILE A 7 -87.96 -6.62 45.06
N ILE A 8 -88.95 -7.32 44.50
CA ILE A 8 -88.68 -8.41 43.53
C ILE A 8 -87.97 -7.88 42.28
N ASN A 9 -88.41 -6.76 41.67
CA ASN A 9 -87.72 -6.19 40.51
C ASN A 9 -86.33 -5.67 40.85
N SER A 10 -86.13 -5.08 42.03
CA SER A 10 -84.80 -4.62 42.47
C SER A 10 -83.87 -5.80 42.76
N THR A 11 -84.36 -6.88 43.39
CA THR A 11 -83.59 -8.10 43.63
C THR A 11 -83.24 -8.80 42.32
N VAL A 12 -84.16 -8.83 41.35
CA VAL A 12 -83.90 -9.37 40.00
C VAL A 12 -82.86 -8.52 39.26
N LEU A 13 -82.92 -7.19 39.34
CA LEU A 13 -81.90 -6.30 38.76
C LEU A 13 -80.53 -6.46 39.45
N VAL A 14 -80.51 -6.54 40.78
CA VAL A 14 -79.28 -6.75 41.57
C VAL A 14 -78.67 -8.13 41.31
N LEU A 15 -79.47 -9.14 40.93
CA LEU A 15 -78.98 -10.44 40.49
C LEU A 15 -78.57 -10.45 39.00
N LEU A 16 -79.27 -9.72 38.13
CA LEU A 16 -78.99 -9.68 36.69
C LEU A 16 -77.70 -8.92 36.36
N ILE A 17 -77.40 -7.82 37.07
CA ILE A 17 -76.18 -7.04 36.83
C ILE A 17 -74.91 -7.90 36.98
N PRO A 18 -74.67 -8.63 38.10
CA PRO A 18 -73.52 -9.50 38.22
C PRO A 18 -73.56 -10.68 37.26
N LEU A 19 -74.74 -11.19 36.89
CA LEU A 19 -74.86 -12.30 35.94
C LEU A 19 -74.50 -11.88 34.50
N LEU A 20 -74.91 -10.67 34.09
CA LEU A 20 -74.53 -10.06 32.81
C LEU A 20 -73.05 -9.68 32.78
N LEU A 21 -72.50 -9.17 33.90
CA LEU A 21 -71.06 -8.94 34.04
C LEU A 21 -70.29 -10.26 33.96
N LEU A 22 -70.78 -11.34 34.59
CA LEU A 22 -70.16 -12.66 34.52
C LEU A 22 -70.18 -13.21 33.08
N LEU A 23 -71.31 -13.04 32.36
CA LEU A 23 -71.45 -13.44 30.97
C LEU A 23 -70.54 -12.64 30.03
N ALA A 24 -70.44 -11.33 30.25
CA ALA A 24 -69.53 -10.46 29.49
C ALA A 24 -68.06 -10.82 29.76
N THR A 25 -67.72 -11.11 31.02
CA THR A 25 -66.37 -11.54 31.41
C THR A 25 -66.05 -12.91 30.84
N TYR A 26 -66.99 -13.86 30.90
CA TYR A 26 -66.83 -15.18 30.31
C TYR A 26 -66.69 -15.11 28.79
N SER A 27 -67.49 -14.30 28.11
CA SER A 27 -67.37 -14.04 26.66
C SER A 27 -65.99 -13.46 26.31
N ASN A 28 -65.53 -12.46 27.06
CA ASN A 28 -64.21 -11.87 26.85
C ASN A 28 -63.07 -12.87 27.11
N VAL A 29 -63.12 -13.63 28.20
CA VAL A 29 -62.09 -14.64 28.51
C VAL A 29 -62.10 -15.76 27.48
N THR A 30 -63.27 -16.23 27.05
CA THR A 30 -63.39 -17.29 26.02
C THR A 30 -62.89 -16.78 24.67
N SER A 31 -63.21 -15.54 24.30
CA SER A 31 -62.68 -14.88 23.10
C SER A 31 -61.15 -14.76 23.16
N TYR A 32 -60.60 -14.39 24.33
CA TYR A 32 -59.16 -14.27 24.54
C TYR A 32 -58.45 -15.63 24.45
N VAL A 33 -59.03 -16.68 25.06
CA VAL A 33 -58.50 -18.05 25.00
C VAL A 33 -58.55 -18.60 23.58
N LEU A 34 -59.65 -18.40 22.85
CA LEU A 34 -59.76 -18.80 21.45
C LEU A 34 -58.78 -18.04 20.55
N GLN A 35 -58.58 -16.74 20.78
CA GLN A 35 -57.57 -15.95 20.06
C GLN A 35 -56.16 -16.46 20.35
N ALA A 36 -55.83 -16.70 21.63
CA ALA A 36 -54.52 -17.20 22.06
C ALA A 36 -54.23 -18.61 21.51
N GLN A 37 -55.20 -19.53 21.54
CA GLN A 37 -55.06 -20.87 20.94
C GLN A 37 -54.95 -20.81 19.42
N SER A 38 -55.68 -19.90 18.75
CA SER A 38 -55.53 -19.70 17.31
C SER A 38 -54.16 -19.13 16.97
N GLN A 39 -53.62 -18.21 17.78
CA GLN A 39 -52.30 -17.62 17.61
C GLN A 39 -51.19 -18.65 17.86
N ALA A 40 -51.32 -19.48 18.91
CA ALA A 40 -50.36 -20.54 19.22
C ALA A 40 -50.34 -21.64 18.14
N THR A 41 -51.52 -22.04 17.65
CA THR A 41 -51.63 -23.02 16.55
C THR A 41 -51.02 -22.45 15.27
N ARG A 42 -51.31 -21.17 14.95
CA ARG A 42 -50.72 -20.47 13.80
C ARG A 42 -49.20 -20.33 13.91
N LEU A 43 -48.67 -19.96 15.08
CA LEU A 43 -47.23 -19.85 15.31
C LEU A 43 -46.52 -21.20 15.10
N LYS A 44 -47.13 -22.29 15.59
CA LYS A 44 -46.63 -23.65 15.39
C LYS A 44 -46.65 -24.04 13.90
N THR A 45 -47.75 -23.80 13.19
CA THR A 45 -47.83 -24.08 11.74
C THR A 45 -46.81 -23.26 10.94
N THR A 46 -46.57 -21.98 11.29
CA THR A 46 -45.55 -21.16 10.65
C THR A 46 -44.13 -21.66 10.94
N GLN A 47 -43.83 -22.09 12.17
CA GLN A 47 -42.54 -22.68 12.52
C GLN A 47 -42.28 -24.02 11.80
N ASP A 48 -43.32 -24.84 11.66
CA ASP A 48 -43.25 -26.11 10.93
C ASP A 48 -42.98 -25.89 9.43
N VAL A 49 -43.62 -24.87 8.81
CA VAL A 49 -43.39 -24.50 7.40
C VAL A 49 -41.95 -24.00 7.19
N VAL A 50 -41.43 -23.11 8.04
CA VAL A 50 -40.06 -22.58 7.89
C VAL A 50 -39.00 -23.68 8.04
N SER A 51 -39.18 -24.56 9.03
CA SER A 51 -38.27 -25.69 9.26
C SER A 51 -38.31 -26.68 8.09
N TYR A 52 -39.50 -26.94 7.54
CA TYR A 52 -39.67 -27.75 6.34
C TYR A 52 -38.96 -27.14 5.12
N LEU A 53 -39.12 -25.83 4.89
CA LEU A 53 -38.49 -25.12 3.78
C LEU A 53 -36.96 -25.16 3.86
N GLN A 54 -36.38 -25.02 5.05
CA GLN A 54 -34.94 -25.14 5.24
C GLN A 54 -34.42 -26.55 4.97
N LEU A 55 -35.12 -27.57 5.48
CA LEU A 55 -34.76 -28.97 5.25
C LEU A 55 -34.87 -29.34 3.78
N ASP A 56 -35.91 -28.86 3.10
CA ASP A 56 -36.14 -29.11 1.68
C ASP A 56 -35.10 -28.37 0.81
N LEU A 57 -34.78 -27.10 1.13
CA LEU A 57 -33.68 -26.37 0.50
C LEU A 57 -32.36 -27.11 0.66
N GLN A 58 -32.06 -27.64 1.85
CA GLN A 58 -30.85 -28.44 2.07
C GLN A 58 -30.80 -29.69 1.19
N ASN A 59 -31.93 -30.39 1.04
CA ASN A 59 -32.04 -31.60 0.23
C ASN A 59 -31.91 -31.29 -1.26
N VAL A 60 -32.57 -30.24 -1.75
CA VAL A 60 -32.46 -29.80 -3.14
C VAL A 60 -31.04 -29.37 -3.44
N MET A 61 -30.43 -28.49 -2.63
CA MET A 61 -29.04 -28.07 -2.82
C MET A 61 -28.10 -29.27 -2.91
N ARG A 62 -28.23 -30.25 -2.01
CA ARG A 62 -27.42 -31.47 -2.05
C ARG A 62 -27.62 -32.27 -3.34
N LEU A 63 -28.84 -32.37 -3.85
CA LEU A 63 -29.15 -33.09 -5.10
C LEU A 63 -28.64 -32.32 -6.32
N SER A 64 -28.89 -31.01 -6.39
CA SER A 64 -28.46 -30.10 -7.46
C SER A 64 -26.95 -30.13 -7.61
N ILE A 65 -26.21 -29.98 -6.51
CA ILE A 65 -24.74 -30.00 -6.52
C ILE A 65 -24.23 -31.35 -7.01
N LYS A 66 -24.78 -32.48 -6.54
CA LYS A 66 -24.37 -33.81 -7.00
C LYS A 66 -24.58 -33.98 -8.51
N ARG A 67 -25.69 -33.49 -9.05
CA ARG A 67 -25.97 -33.54 -10.50
C ARG A 67 -25.02 -32.64 -11.28
N ALA A 68 -24.79 -31.42 -10.79
CA ALA A 68 -23.85 -30.48 -11.39
C ALA A 68 -22.44 -31.08 -11.44
N LEU A 69 -21.96 -31.67 -10.34
CA LEU A 69 -20.66 -32.34 -10.28
C LEU A 69 -20.53 -33.47 -11.31
N VAL A 70 -21.50 -34.37 -11.39
CA VAL A 70 -21.48 -35.48 -12.35
C VAL A 70 -21.45 -34.98 -13.80
N LEU A 71 -22.24 -33.94 -14.10
CA LEU A 71 -22.28 -33.32 -15.42
C LEU A 71 -20.95 -32.62 -15.77
N SER A 72 -20.40 -31.85 -14.83
CA SER A 72 -19.10 -31.17 -14.97
C SER A 72 -17.97 -32.19 -15.19
N ILE A 73 -17.92 -33.27 -14.41
CA ILE A 73 -16.96 -34.36 -14.60
C ILE A 73 -17.11 -34.93 -16.02
N ALA A 74 -18.33 -35.32 -16.42
CA ALA A 74 -18.56 -35.92 -17.73
C ALA A 74 -18.14 -34.99 -18.89
N PHE A 75 -18.35 -33.68 -18.73
CA PHE A 75 -17.90 -32.67 -19.68
C PHE A 75 -16.38 -32.60 -19.77
N VAL A 76 -15.70 -32.48 -18.63
CA VAL A 76 -14.23 -32.37 -18.56
C VAL A 76 -13.56 -33.61 -19.13
N THR A 77 -14.06 -34.80 -18.81
CA THR A 77 -13.47 -36.05 -19.30
C THR A 77 -13.66 -36.28 -20.80
N SER A 78 -14.65 -35.62 -21.43
CA SER A 78 -15.06 -35.92 -22.80
C SER A 78 -14.80 -34.79 -23.80
N VAL A 79 -14.73 -33.54 -23.33
CA VAL A 79 -14.68 -32.34 -24.17
C VAL A 79 -13.43 -31.53 -23.87
N GLN A 80 -13.45 -30.79 -22.75
CA GLN A 80 -12.39 -29.88 -22.35
C GLN A 80 -12.57 -29.46 -20.89
N PRO A 81 -11.51 -28.93 -20.25
CA PRO A 81 -11.59 -28.39 -18.90
C PRO A 81 -12.57 -27.22 -18.78
N LEU A 82 -13.15 -27.05 -17.59
CA LEU A 82 -13.95 -25.88 -17.29
C LEU A 82 -13.07 -24.63 -17.24
N ASP A 83 -13.63 -23.50 -17.67
CA ASP A 83 -12.98 -22.20 -17.56
C ASP A 83 -13.01 -21.66 -16.12
N ASN A 84 -14.10 -21.91 -15.38
CA ASN A 84 -14.23 -21.61 -13.96
C ASN A 84 -15.18 -22.62 -13.28
N ALA A 85 -14.61 -23.51 -12.45
CA ALA A 85 -15.37 -24.59 -11.81
C ALA A 85 -16.40 -24.06 -10.80
N GLN A 86 -16.08 -22.99 -10.04
CA GLN A 86 -17.03 -22.40 -9.10
C GLN A 86 -18.27 -21.86 -9.82
N LEU A 87 -18.07 -20.98 -10.81
CA LEU A 87 -19.16 -20.35 -11.53
C LEU A 87 -20.01 -21.38 -12.28
N ALA A 88 -19.36 -22.36 -12.92
CA ALA A 88 -20.07 -23.45 -13.59
C ALA A 88 -20.99 -24.22 -12.63
N LEU A 89 -20.51 -24.56 -11.43
CA LEU A 89 -21.34 -25.26 -10.43
C LEU A 89 -22.47 -24.38 -9.91
N GLU A 90 -22.23 -23.08 -9.67
CA GLU A 90 -23.25 -22.14 -9.20
C GLU A 90 -24.37 -21.97 -10.24
N ASP A 91 -24.02 -21.76 -11.51
CA ASP A 91 -24.98 -21.59 -12.61
C ASP A 91 -25.74 -22.87 -12.92
N LEU A 92 -25.08 -24.03 -12.90
CA LEU A 92 -25.75 -25.31 -13.03
C LEU A 92 -26.76 -25.54 -11.90
N VAL A 93 -26.42 -25.20 -10.66
CA VAL A 93 -27.34 -25.34 -9.51
C VAL A 93 -28.51 -24.36 -9.60
N LYS A 94 -28.27 -23.12 -10.02
CA LYS A 94 -29.31 -22.08 -10.15
C LYS A 94 -30.24 -22.32 -11.34
N TYR A 95 -29.65 -22.46 -12.52
CA TYR A 95 -30.33 -22.39 -13.82
C TYR A 95 -30.36 -23.72 -14.57
N GLY A 96 -29.50 -24.68 -14.20
CA GLY A 96 -29.41 -25.97 -14.90
C GLY A 96 -28.62 -25.92 -16.20
N ALA A 97 -27.92 -24.81 -16.49
CA ALA A 97 -27.13 -24.63 -17.70
C ALA A 97 -25.89 -23.76 -17.42
N TYR A 98 -24.82 -23.99 -18.16
CA TYR A 98 -23.61 -23.18 -18.13
C TYR A 98 -23.11 -22.90 -19.56
N PRO A 99 -22.84 -21.63 -19.94
CA PRO A 99 -22.58 -21.26 -21.34
C PRO A 99 -21.50 -22.09 -22.04
N GLN A 100 -20.42 -22.47 -21.34
CA GLN A 100 -19.34 -23.28 -21.91
C GLN A 100 -19.81 -24.69 -22.29
N ILE A 101 -20.68 -25.30 -21.48
CA ILE A 101 -21.21 -26.64 -21.73
C ILE A 101 -22.27 -26.58 -22.83
N THR A 102 -23.20 -25.61 -22.75
CA THR A 102 -24.25 -25.43 -23.76
C THR A 102 -23.67 -25.19 -25.16
N SER A 103 -22.58 -24.41 -25.25
CA SER A 103 -21.96 -24.05 -26.54
C SER A 103 -21.09 -25.15 -27.16
N ALA A 104 -20.81 -26.24 -26.44
CA ALA A 104 -20.02 -27.37 -26.95
C ALA A 104 -20.78 -28.26 -27.96
N GLY A 105 -22.07 -28.03 -28.17
CA GLY A 105 -22.88 -28.66 -29.21
C GLY A 105 -24.29 -29.04 -28.76
N ALA A 106 -25.15 -29.38 -29.73
CA ALA A 106 -26.56 -29.72 -29.46
C ALA A 106 -26.74 -30.90 -28.49
N ASP A 107 -25.82 -31.88 -28.52
CA ASP A 107 -25.82 -33.02 -27.62
C ASP A 107 -25.55 -32.62 -26.16
N TRP A 108 -24.67 -31.64 -25.93
CA TRP A 108 -24.34 -31.16 -24.59
C TRP A 108 -25.46 -30.29 -24.01
N ALA A 109 -26.08 -29.43 -24.81
CA ALA A 109 -27.30 -28.72 -24.41
C ALA A 109 -28.47 -29.68 -24.09
N SER A 110 -28.53 -30.85 -24.72
CA SER A 110 -29.49 -31.91 -24.35
C SER A 110 -29.11 -32.59 -23.02
N ARG A 111 -27.82 -32.89 -22.81
CA ARG A 111 -27.30 -33.49 -21.58
C ARG A 111 -27.49 -32.59 -20.36
N GLU A 112 -27.29 -31.28 -20.47
CA GLU A 112 -27.59 -30.34 -19.38
C GLU A 112 -29.02 -30.49 -18.89
N ARG A 113 -29.99 -30.42 -19.82
CA ARG A 113 -31.41 -30.59 -19.52
C ARG A 113 -31.73 -31.97 -18.94
N GLN A 114 -31.07 -33.02 -19.43
CA GLN A 114 -31.30 -34.39 -18.95
C GLN A 114 -30.71 -34.64 -17.55
N PHE A 115 -29.48 -34.21 -17.30
CA PHE A 115 -28.76 -34.46 -16.05
C PHE A 115 -29.22 -33.54 -14.93
N MET A 116 -29.34 -32.23 -15.20
CA MET A 116 -29.85 -31.28 -14.20
C MET A 116 -31.35 -31.52 -13.97
N GLY A 117 -32.13 -31.68 -15.04
CA GLY A 117 -33.58 -31.94 -14.97
C GLY A 117 -34.29 -30.98 -14.02
N ASN A 118 -35.31 -31.45 -13.30
CA ASN A 118 -36.09 -30.63 -12.36
C ASN A 118 -35.44 -30.46 -10.97
N ALA A 119 -34.10 -30.55 -10.89
CA ALA A 119 -33.36 -30.47 -9.63
C ALA A 119 -32.49 -29.22 -9.57
N THR A 120 -32.99 -28.09 -10.07
CA THR A 120 -32.38 -26.77 -9.94
C THR A 120 -33.08 -25.96 -8.84
N LEU A 121 -32.44 -24.87 -8.38
CA LEU A 121 -33.11 -23.92 -7.48
C LEU A 121 -34.32 -23.27 -8.14
N LEU A 122 -34.28 -22.99 -9.44
CA LEU A 122 -35.42 -22.46 -10.18
C LEU A 122 -36.62 -23.41 -10.15
N ASP A 123 -36.40 -24.69 -10.44
CA ASP A 123 -37.45 -25.70 -10.42
C ASP A 123 -38.00 -25.91 -9.01
N TRP A 124 -37.13 -25.91 -8.00
CA TRP A 124 -37.56 -26.00 -6.61
C TRP A 124 -38.43 -24.80 -6.20
N LEU A 125 -38.04 -23.57 -6.55
CA LEU A 125 -38.85 -22.38 -6.28
C LEU A 125 -40.22 -22.44 -6.99
N ASN A 126 -40.27 -22.95 -8.22
CA ASN A 126 -41.52 -23.17 -8.95
C ASN A 126 -42.40 -24.23 -8.25
N ASN A 127 -41.82 -25.36 -7.86
CA ASN A 127 -42.53 -26.42 -7.12
C ASN A 127 -43.02 -25.93 -5.75
N MET A 128 -42.21 -25.14 -5.05
CA MET A 128 -42.57 -24.53 -3.77
C MET A 128 -43.74 -23.55 -3.94
N ARG A 129 -43.73 -22.69 -4.97
CA ARG A 129 -44.85 -21.80 -5.29
C ARG A 129 -46.13 -22.60 -5.50
N ASP A 130 -46.07 -23.67 -6.30
CA ASP A 130 -47.24 -24.47 -6.63
C ASP A 130 -47.75 -25.26 -5.41
N TYR A 131 -46.85 -25.78 -4.58
CA TYR A 131 -47.20 -26.45 -3.32
C TYR A 131 -47.85 -25.49 -2.31
N LEU A 132 -47.28 -24.31 -2.12
CA LEU A 132 -47.86 -23.26 -1.27
C LEU A 132 -49.29 -22.91 -1.71
N ALA A 133 -49.54 -22.85 -3.03
CA ALA A 133 -50.88 -22.60 -3.57
C ALA A 133 -51.89 -23.68 -3.17
N THR A 134 -51.48 -24.97 -3.11
CA THR A 134 -52.38 -26.06 -2.64
C THR A 134 -52.74 -25.94 -1.16
N MET A 135 -51.88 -25.31 -0.35
CA MET A 135 -52.11 -25.06 1.07
C MET A 135 -52.87 -23.76 1.34
N GLY A 136 -53.27 -23.02 0.30
CA GLY A 136 -53.92 -21.73 0.43
C GLY A 136 -52.98 -20.56 0.72
N TYR A 137 -51.68 -20.72 0.45
CA TYR A 137 -50.66 -19.67 0.53
C TYR A 137 -50.22 -19.21 -0.86
N ARG A 138 -49.71 -17.99 -0.95
CA ARG A 138 -49.20 -17.39 -2.18
C ARG A 138 -47.81 -16.82 -1.94
N MET A 139 -46.85 -17.21 -2.79
CA MET A 139 -45.57 -16.53 -2.87
C MET A 139 -45.74 -15.21 -3.62
N VAL A 140 -45.40 -14.09 -3.00
CA VAL A 140 -45.62 -12.75 -3.57
C VAL A 140 -44.61 -12.47 -4.68
N THR A 141 -43.35 -12.76 -4.42
CA THR A 141 -42.24 -12.57 -5.36
C THR A 141 -42.17 -13.74 -6.35
N PRO A 142 -42.13 -13.50 -7.68
CA PRO A 142 -41.97 -14.57 -8.66
C PRO A 142 -40.67 -15.37 -8.48
N PRO A 143 -40.67 -16.71 -8.70
CA PRO A 143 -39.48 -17.56 -8.58
C PRO A 143 -38.22 -17.05 -9.29
N SER A 144 -38.34 -16.48 -10.49
CA SER A 144 -37.18 -15.93 -11.23
C SER A 144 -36.55 -14.74 -10.53
N GLN A 145 -37.36 -13.83 -9.97
CA GLN A 145 -36.85 -12.67 -9.21
C GLN A 145 -36.25 -13.09 -7.88
N VAL A 146 -36.80 -14.12 -7.23
CA VAL A 146 -36.19 -14.69 -6.02
C VAL A 146 -34.83 -15.28 -6.35
N LEU A 147 -34.72 -16.04 -7.45
CA LEU A 147 -33.47 -16.69 -7.89
C LEU A 147 -32.34 -15.68 -8.11
N ASP A 148 -32.62 -14.54 -8.75
CA ASP A 148 -31.63 -13.48 -9.00
C ASP A 148 -31.10 -12.85 -7.70
N SER A 149 -31.87 -12.92 -6.61
CA SER A 149 -31.46 -12.43 -5.30
C SER A 149 -30.72 -13.46 -4.45
N ILE A 150 -30.67 -14.74 -4.85
CA ILE A 150 -30.03 -15.80 -4.05
C ILE A 150 -28.51 -15.59 -3.99
N ASN A 151 -28.02 -15.42 -2.78
CA ASN A 151 -26.59 -15.48 -2.46
C ASN A 151 -26.21 -16.95 -2.34
N LEU A 152 -25.61 -17.49 -3.39
CA LEU A 152 -25.07 -18.85 -3.44
C LEU A 152 -23.57 -18.75 -3.70
N THR A 153 -22.79 -19.44 -2.87
CA THR A 153 -21.36 -19.64 -3.10
C THR A 153 -21.05 -21.12 -2.97
N ILE A 154 -20.47 -21.72 -4.00
CA ILE A 154 -20.02 -23.12 -3.96
C ILE A 154 -18.50 -23.13 -3.95
N ALA A 155 -17.91 -23.76 -2.93
CA ALA A 155 -16.47 -23.73 -2.71
C ALA A 155 -15.95 -25.10 -2.26
N PRO A 156 -14.66 -25.41 -2.49
CA PRO A 156 -14.02 -26.52 -1.80
C PRO A 156 -14.05 -26.26 -0.29
N LEU A 157 -14.49 -27.25 0.49
CA LEU A 157 -14.47 -27.19 1.94
C LEU A 157 -13.16 -27.77 2.46
N ASP A 158 -12.78 -28.94 1.98
CA ASP A 158 -11.51 -29.63 2.22
C ASP A 158 -11.20 -30.49 0.98
N SER A 159 -10.16 -31.32 1.04
CA SER A 159 -9.76 -32.17 -0.09
C SER A 159 -10.86 -33.14 -0.55
N PHE A 160 -11.82 -33.52 0.30
CA PHE A 160 -12.83 -34.55 0.00
C PHE A 160 -14.27 -34.05 0.05
N HIS A 161 -14.48 -32.77 0.35
CA HIS A 161 -15.79 -32.17 0.49
C HIS A 161 -15.88 -30.82 -0.19
N ILE A 162 -17.06 -30.55 -0.74
CA ILE A 162 -17.48 -29.26 -1.28
C ILE A 162 -18.58 -28.73 -0.37
N VAL A 163 -18.63 -27.42 -0.20
CA VAL A 163 -19.67 -26.75 0.57
C VAL A 163 -20.37 -25.72 -0.30
N ALA A 164 -21.69 -25.71 -0.22
CA ALA A 164 -22.50 -24.60 -0.68
C ALA A 164 -22.95 -23.77 0.51
N ASN A 165 -22.66 -22.48 0.44
CA ASN A 165 -23.22 -21.47 1.31
C ASN A 165 -24.38 -20.81 0.58
N VAL A 166 -25.61 -21.03 1.05
CA VAL A 166 -26.82 -20.48 0.41
C VAL A 166 -27.62 -19.63 1.38
N THR A 167 -28.02 -18.45 0.90
CA THR A 167 -28.99 -17.57 1.57
C THR A 167 -29.96 -17.04 0.53
N ILE A 168 -31.25 -17.27 0.76
CA ILE A 168 -32.33 -16.68 -0.04
C ILE A 168 -32.80 -15.43 0.70
N PRO A 169 -32.43 -14.22 0.28
CA PRO A 169 -32.86 -13.01 0.97
C PRO A 169 -34.33 -12.73 0.69
N HIS A 170 -35.07 -12.34 1.73
CA HIS A 170 -36.41 -11.77 1.64
C HIS A 170 -37.42 -12.53 0.75
N ILE A 171 -37.99 -13.61 1.28
CA ILE A 171 -39.17 -14.25 0.69
C ILE A 171 -40.44 -13.85 1.46
N VAL A 172 -41.46 -13.44 0.70
CA VAL A 172 -42.77 -13.04 1.23
C VAL A 172 -43.82 -14.07 0.83
N ILE A 173 -44.49 -14.64 1.82
CA ILE A 173 -45.58 -15.60 1.67
C ILE A 173 -46.82 -15.02 2.35
N GLU A 174 -47.92 -14.98 1.61
CA GLU A 174 -49.23 -14.50 2.08
C GLU A 174 -50.25 -15.65 2.12
N ASP A 175 -51.28 -15.54 2.95
CA ASP A 175 -52.43 -16.44 2.91
C ASP A 175 -53.47 -15.98 1.86
N SER A 176 -54.50 -16.80 1.64
CA SER A 176 -55.60 -16.52 0.72
C SER A 176 -56.41 -15.25 1.04
N SER A 177 -56.22 -14.65 2.22
CA SER A 177 -56.81 -13.37 2.62
C SER A 177 -55.91 -12.16 2.39
N GLY A 178 -54.70 -12.36 1.84
CA GLY A 178 -53.70 -11.31 1.60
C GLY A 178 -52.90 -10.93 2.84
N LYS A 179 -52.94 -11.76 3.90
CA LYS A 179 -52.17 -11.51 5.12
C LYS A 179 -50.79 -12.18 5.01
N ILE A 180 -49.74 -11.41 5.29
CA ILE A 180 -48.35 -11.90 5.32
C ILE A 180 -48.20 -12.95 6.44
N VAL A 181 -47.78 -14.15 6.05
CA VAL A 181 -47.51 -15.32 6.92
C VAL A 181 -46.02 -15.51 7.15
N TYR A 182 -45.19 -15.15 6.17
CA TYR A 182 -43.74 -15.17 6.29
C TYR A 182 -43.14 -14.01 5.51
N ASN A 183 -42.18 -13.30 6.11
CA ASN A 183 -41.44 -12.21 5.48
C ASN A 183 -40.04 -12.14 6.10
N SER A 184 -39.13 -12.96 5.61
CA SER A 184 -37.74 -13.03 6.08
C SER A 184 -36.87 -13.78 5.06
N SER A 185 -35.58 -13.98 5.35
CA SER A 185 -34.67 -14.80 4.54
C SER A 185 -34.84 -16.30 4.84
N ILE A 186 -34.33 -17.17 3.96
CA ILE A 186 -34.16 -18.60 4.23
C ILE A 186 -32.65 -18.92 4.16
N PRO A 187 -31.99 -19.28 5.28
CA PRO A 187 -32.53 -19.37 6.64
C PRO A 187 -32.83 -17.97 7.26
N PRO A 188 -33.66 -17.87 8.33
CA PRO A 188 -34.00 -16.61 8.98
C PRO A 188 -32.80 -15.88 9.61
N THR A 189 -31.74 -16.61 9.94
CA THR A 189 -30.50 -16.07 10.51
C THR A 189 -29.29 -16.75 9.88
N GLY A 190 -28.30 -15.96 9.49
CA GLY A 190 -27.06 -16.46 8.89
C GLY A 190 -27.29 -17.10 7.53
N SER A 191 -26.57 -18.19 7.27
CA SER A 191 -26.62 -18.89 5.99
C SER A 191 -26.70 -20.40 6.18
N LEU A 192 -27.25 -21.09 5.18
CA LEU A 192 -27.34 -22.54 5.19
C LEU A 192 -26.10 -23.12 4.50
N TYR A 193 -25.36 -23.95 5.24
CA TYR A 193 -24.19 -24.65 4.72
C TYR A 193 -24.56 -26.09 4.36
N VAL A 194 -24.36 -26.46 3.10
CA VAL A 194 -24.63 -27.80 2.58
C VAL A 194 -23.33 -28.44 2.14
N VAL A 195 -22.88 -29.43 2.90
CA VAL A 195 -21.65 -30.19 2.61
C VAL A 195 -21.97 -31.40 1.75
N VAL A 196 -21.22 -31.57 0.67
CA VAL A 196 -21.34 -32.67 -0.29
C VAL A 196 -19.97 -33.35 -0.43
N PRO A 197 -19.87 -34.66 -0.16
CA PRO A 197 -18.62 -35.39 -0.39
C PRO A 197 -18.41 -35.61 -1.89
N ILE A 198 -17.15 -35.53 -2.32
CA ILE A 198 -16.73 -35.93 -3.67
C ILE A 198 -16.17 -37.36 -3.70
N THR A 199 -16.21 -38.06 -2.57
CA THR A 199 -15.85 -39.47 -2.49
C THR A 199 -16.72 -40.30 -3.42
N ASN A 200 -16.13 -41.30 -4.07
CA ASN A 200 -16.77 -42.13 -5.10
C ASN A 200 -17.11 -41.41 -6.42
N LEU A 201 -16.62 -40.18 -6.64
CA LEU A 201 -16.69 -39.52 -7.94
C LEU A 201 -15.43 -39.81 -8.76
N GLU A 202 -15.56 -39.81 -10.08
CA GLU A 202 -14.42 -39.89 -11.01
C GLU A 202 -13.52 -38.66 -10.86
N ASP A 203 -12.20 -38.88 -10.87
CA ASP A 203 -11.23 -37.80 -10.95
C ASP A 203 -11.16 -37.26 -12.39
N PRO A 204 -11.66 -36.04 -12.64
CA PRO A 204 -11.76 -35.51 -13.99
C PRO A 204 -10.39 -35.26 -14.62
N LEU A 205 -9.35 -34.98 -13.83
CA LEU A 205 -8.02 -34.64 -14.32
C LEU A 205 -7.32 -35.88 -14.91
N VAL A 206 -7.34 -37.00 -14.20
CA VAL A 206 -6.72 -38.26 -14.65
C VAL A 206 -7.36 -38.74 -15.95
N SER A 207 -8.69 -38.74 -16.00
CA SER A 207 -9.45 -39.11 -17.19
C SER A 207 -9.19 -38.14 -18.36
N TYR A 208 -9.14 -36.83 -18.10
CA TYR A 208 -8.85 -35.83 -19.14
C TYR A 208 -7.43 -35.99 -19.72
N LEU A 209 -6.41 -35.99 -18.86
CA LEU A 209 -5.00 -36.04 -19.27
C LEU A 209 -4.65 -37.34 -20.01
N THR A 210 -5.28 -38.45 -19.64
CA THR A 210 -5.09 -39.73 -20.36
C THR A 210 -6.01 -39.91 -21.56
N ARG A 211 -6.86 -38.93 -21.89
CA ARG A 211 -7.89 -39.03 -22.94
C ARG A 211 -8.80 -40.25 -22.74
N GLY A 212 -9.19 -40.51 -21.49
CA GLY A 212 -10.08 -41.61 -21.09
C GLY A 212 -9.44 -42.99 -21.03
N ARG A 213 -8.10 -43.10 -21.13
CA ARG A 213 -7.40 -44.40 -21.08
C ARG A 213 -7.19 -44.93 -19.66
N LEU A 214 -7.18 -44.03 -18.68
CA LEU A 214 -7.15 -44.35 -17.26
C LEU A 214 -8.27 -43.56 -16.59
N SER A 215 -9.08 -44.25 -15.80
CA SER A 215 -10.12 -43.65 -14.97
C SER A 215 -9.87 -44.07 -13.53
N ARG A 216 -10.15 -43.15 -12.60
CA ARG A 216 -9.95 -43.38 -11.17
C ARG A 216 -11.04 -42.68 -10.39
N VAL A 217 -11.44 -43.35 -9.32
CA VAL A 217 -12.45 -42.83 -8.41
C VAL A 217 -11.78 -42.26 -7.16
N ILE A 218 -12.21 -41.07 -6.74
CA ILE A 218 -11.69 -40.38 -5.57
C ILE A 218 -12.15 -41.11 -4.31
N ASN A 219 -11.20 -41.76 -3.64
CA ASN A 219 -11.44 -42.46 -2.38
C ASN A 219 -10.38 -42.04 -1.36
N PRO A 220 -10.77 -41.49 -0.20
CA PRO A 220 -9.81 -41.05 0.80
C PRO A 220 -9.03 -42.24 1.38
N CYS A 221 -7.74 -42.04 1.62
CA CYS A 221 -6.94 -42.94 2.44
C CYS A 221 -7.46 -42.93 3.89
N GLN A 222 -7.20 -43.99 4.67
CA GLN A 222 -7.45 -43.96 6.12
C GLN A 222 -6.70 -42.79 6.79
N PHE A 223 -5.53 -42.45 6.25
CA PHE A 223 -4.66 -41.34 6.63
C PHE A 223 -4.82 -40.19 5.61
N ALA A 224 -6.06 -39.77 5.39
CA ALA A 224 -6.43 -38.85 4.32
C ALA A 224 -5.75 -37.48 4.43
N TYR A 225 -5.31 -37.06 5.62
CA TYR A 225 -4.69 -35.76 5.86
C TYR A 225 -3.31 -35.93 6.51
N PRO A 226 -2.24 -36.13 5.71
CA PRO A 226 -0.92 -36.45 6.24
C PRO A 226 -0.31 -35.41 7.18
N ASN A 227 -0.73 -34.14 7.06
CA ASN A 227 -0.31 -33.06 7.96
C ASN A 227 -0.91 -33.18 9.37
N ILE A 228 -2.02 -33.90 9.52
CA ILE A 228 -2.69 -34.15 10.80
C ILE A 228 -2.33 -35.55 11.29
N THR A 229 -2.45 -36.55 10.41
CA THR A 229 -2.16 -37.95 10.71
C THR A 229 -1.30 -38.52 9.58
N PRO A 230 0.03 -38.57 9.73
CA PRO A 230 0.92 -39.13 8.72
C PRO A 230 0.56 -40.59 8.40
N PRO A 231 0.79 -41.07 7.16
CA PRO A 231 0.40 -42.42 6.73
C PRO A 231 1.41 -43.50 7.18
N TYR A 232 1.95 -43.36 8.38
CA TYR A 232 2.83 -44.32 9.02
C TYR A 232 2.66 -44.24 10.54
N TYR A 233 3.06 -45.32 11.23
CA TYR A 233 3.35 -45.25 12.66
C TYR A 233 4.85 -45.10 12.87
N LEU A 234 5.25 -44.29 13.85
CA LEU A 234 6.65 -44.01 14.15
C LEU A 234 6.96 -44.38 15.59
N LEU A 235 7.97 -45.23 15.76
CA LEU A 235 8.69 -45.43 17.01
C LEU A 235 10.06 -44.78 16.91
N THR A 236 10.44 -44.06 17.96
CA THR A 236 11.80 -43.55 18.16
C THR A 236 12.51 -44.40 19.21
N GLY A 237 13.82 -44.58 19.08
CA GLY A 237 14.62 -45.33 20.05
C GLY A 237 16.11 -45.18 19.78
N TYR A 238 16.89 -46.12 20.29
CA TYR A 238 18.36 -46.11 20.19
C TYR A 238 18.90 -47.44 19.67
N GLY A 239 20.00 -47.39 18.92
CA GLY A 239 20.68 -48.57 18.38
C GLY A 239 22.19 -48.55 18.60
N ASP A 240 22.89 -49.58 18.13
CA ASP A 240 24.34 -49.69 18.22
C ASP A 240 25.06 -48.76 17.21
N PRO A 241 26.11 -48.00 17.61
CA PRO A 241 26.90 -47.19 16.70
C PRO A 241 27.54 -47.92 15.52
N GLU A 242 27.79 -49.22 15.64
CA GLU A 242 28.36 -50.06 14.58
C GLU A 242 27.28 -50.66 13.66
N THR A 243 26.00 -50.30 13.86
CA THR A 243 24.88 -50.82 13.04
C THR A 243 25.05 -50.46 11.57
N MET A 244 25.09 -51.48 10.71
CA MET A 244 25.03 -51.33 9.25
C MET A 244 24.06 -52.31 8.61
N PRO A 245 23.40 -51.91 7.50
CA PRO A 245 23.36 -50.57 6.92
C PRO A 245 22.45 -49.61 7.70
N LEU A 246 22.66 -48.31 7.46
CA LEU A 246 22.00 -47.22 8.19
C LEU A 246 20.50 -47.09 7.90
N LYS A 247 20.03 -47.64 6.79
CA LYS A 247 18.61 -47.66 6.42
C LYS A 247 18.28 -48.98 5.75
N PHE A 248 17.20 -49.61 6.16
CA PHE A 248 16.67 -50.78 5.45
C PHE A 248 15.19 -50.97 5.72
N ALA A 249 14.57 -51.80 4.87
CA ALA A 249 13.17 -52.16 5.00
C ALA A 249 12.96 -53.67 4.95
N ALA A 250 12.11 -54.17 5.85
CA ALA A 250 11.68 -55.57 5.87
C ALA A 250 10.38 -55.72 6.68
N PRO A 251 9.59 -56.78 6.46
CA PRO A 251 8.35 -56.96 7.19
C PRO A 251 8.60 -57.30 8.68
N PHE A 252 7.74 -56.82 9.56
CA PHE A 252 7.75 -57.12 10.99
C PHE A 252 7.25 -58.54 11.29
N ALA A 253 7.78 -59.17 12.34
CA ALA A 253 7.28 -60.44 12.87
C ALA A 253 7.42 -60.51 14.41
N PRO A 254 6.43 -61.06 15.15
CA PRO A 254 6.53 -61.28 16.59
C PRO A 254 7.33 -62.56 16.94
N THR A 255 7.81 -63.27 15.92
CA THR A 255 8.64 -64.49 16.04
C THR A 255 9.93 -64.32 15.25
N ILE A 256 11.00 -64.94 15.71
CA ILE A 256 12.32 -64.87 15.05
C ILE A 256 12.24 -65.49 13.64
N ALA A 257 12.65 -64.72 12.63
CA ALA A 257 12.79 -65.17 11.24
C ALA A 257 13.90 -64.38 10.53
N SER A 258 14.72 -65.08 9.73
CA SER A 258 15.95 -64.53 9.15
C SER A 258 15.74 -63.42 8.11
N ASP A 259 14.53 -63.27 7.59
CA ASP A 259 14.13 -62.26 6.61
C ASP A 259 13.19 -61.19 7.18
N LYS A 260 12.95 -61.18 8.51
CA LYS A 260 11.99 -60.31 9.19
C LYS A 260 12.60 -59.52 10.34
N ILE A 261 11.98 -58.37 10.63
CA ILE A 261 12.30 -57.53 11.79
C ILE A 261 11.50 -58.05 12.97
N TYR A 262 12.18 -58.60 13.98
CA TYR A 262 11.54 -58.98 15.24
C TYR A 262 11.09 -57.74 16.02
N TYR A 263 9.91 -57.77 16.61
CA TYR A 263 9.47 -56.75 17.58
C TYR A 263 8.92 -57.37 18.87
N GLY A 264 9.24 -56.76 20.02
CA GLY A 264 8.77 -57.23 21.33
C GLY A 264 9.34 -56.42 22.49
N ASP A 265 8.98 -56.77 23.73
CA ASP A 265 9.48 -56.03 24.89
C ASP A 265 10.96 -56.36 25.20
N THR A 266 11.32 -57.63 25.08
CA THR A 266 12.64 -58.16 25.45
C THR A 266 13.30 -58.89 24.30
N TYR A 267 14.63 -58.93 24.27
CA TYR A 267 15.40 -59.64 23.26
C TYR A 267 15.20 -61.18 23.37
N PRO A 268 14.76 -61.86 22.30
CA PRO A 268 14.40 -63.29 22.34
C PRO A 268 15.55 -64.25 21.98
N GLY A 269 16.73 -63.74 21.60
CA GLY A 269 17.84 -64.51 21.04
C GLY A 269 18.11 -64.20 19.55
N ASP A 270 19.21 -64.73 19.01
CA ASP A 270 19.65 -64.49 17.63
C ASP A 270 18.81 -65.23 16.57
N GLY A 271 18.87 -64.74 15.32
CA GLY A 271 18.26 -65.37 14.15
C GLY A 271 17.27 -64.50 13.37
N ALA A 272 16.95 -63.28 13.84
CA ALA A 272 16.15 -62.31 13.09
C ALA A 272 17.02 -61.40 12.22
N LEU A 273 16.42 -60.79 11.19
CA LEU A 273 17.11 -59.81 10.34
C LEU A 273 17.49 -58.56 11.15
N ALA A 274 16.60 -58.12 12.05
CA ALA A 274 16.81 -57.00 12.96
C ALA A 274 15.82 -57.08 14.14
N TYR A 275 16.01 -56.23 15.15
CA TYR A 275 15.19 -56.23 16.37
C TYR A 275 14.67 -54.84 16.72
N VAL A 276 13.42 -54.74 17.17
CA VAL A 276 12.80 -53.53 17.72
C VAL A 276 12.26 -53.87 19.10
N LEU A 277 12.91 -53.36 20.13
CA LEU A 277 12.76 -53.79 21.51
C LEU A 277 12.27 -52.63 22.39
N LYS A 278 11.44 -52.92 23.39
CA LYS A 278 11.13 -51.93 24.42
C LYS A 278 12.33 -51.70 25.33
N ASP A 279 12.88 -52.79 25.86
CA ASP A 279 13.95 -52.76 26.85
C ASP A 279 15.32 -52.91 26.18
N GLN A 280 16.34 -52.33 26.80
CA GLN A 280 17.71 -52.51 26.37
C GLN A 280 18.11 -54.00 26.46
N PRO A 281 18.64 -54.62 25.40
CA PRO A 281 19.03 -56.02 25.42
C PRO A 281 20.19 -56.24 26.41
N THR A 282 20.11 -57.29 27.22
CA THR A 282 21.17 -57.68 28.17
C THR A 282 22.40 -58.29 27.48
N THR A 283 22.22 -58.79 26.26
CA THR A 283 23.25 -59.34 25.38
C THR A 283 23.14 -58.65 24.03
N THR A 284 24.22 -58.09 23.50
CA THR A 284 24.22 -57.38 22.22
C THR A 284 23.83 -58.32 21.08
N PRO A 285 22.72 -58.05 20.35
CA PRO A 285 22.32 -58.83 19.18
C PRO A 285 23.37 -58.79 18.07
N SER A 286 23.50 -59.86 17.28
CA SER A 286 24.42 -59.88 16.13
C SER A 286 23.92 -59.08 14.92
N SER A 287 22.64 -58.69 14.92
CA SER A 287 21.98 -57.94 13.84
C SER A 287 21.57 -56.55 14.33
N ALA A 288 21.22 -55.64 13.40
CA ALA A 288 20.73 -54.31 13.73
C ALA A 288 19.58 -54.35 14.75
N PHE A 289 19.63 -53.50 15.78
CA PHE A 289 18.58 -53.46 16.79
C PHE A 289 18.27 -52.04 17.28
N VAL A 290 17.03 -51.85 17.71
CA VAL A 290 16.52 -50.63 18.34
C VAL A 290 15.95 -50.99 19.70
N PHE A 291 16.23 -50.19 20.72
CA PHE A 291 15.67 -50.33 22.07
C PHE A 291 15.19 -48.98 22.64
N ASP A 292 14.55 -48.99 23.82
CA ASP A 292 13.93 -47.81 24.46
C ASP A 292 12.91 -47.14 23.53
N THR A 293 12.00 -47.96 22.99
CA THR A 293 11.03 -47.53 21.99
C THR A 293 9.98 -46.60 22.57
N ARG A 294 9.79 -45.45 21.91
CA ARG A 294 8.94 -44.38 22.38
C ARG A 294 8.03 -43.83 21.29
N VAL A 295 6.87 -43.33 21.72
CA VAL A 295 5.95 -42.50 20.95
C VAL A 295 5.80 -41.18 21.68
N ASN A 296 6.09 -40.07 21.00
CA ASN A 296 6.01 -38.72 21.57
C ASN A 296 6.75 -38.59 22.92
N GLY A 297 7.92 -39.22 23.04
CA GLY A 297 8.76 -39.23 24.25
C GLY A 297 8.35 -40.21 25.35
N SER A 298 7.18 -40.87 25.25
CA SER A 298 6.72 -41.86 26.22
C SER A 298 7.16 -43.27 25.84
N LEU A 299 7.70 -44.04 26.79
CA LEU A 299 8.10 -45.44 26.59
C LEU A 299 6.87 -46.30 26.27
N VAL A 300 6.94 -47.08 25.19
CA VAL A 300 5.85 -47.95 24.73
C VAL A 300 6.37 -49.32 24.32
N SER A 301 5.53 -50.35 24.42
CA SER A 301 5.82 -51.65 23.82
C SER A 301 5.75 -51.55 22.29
N PRO A 302 6.74 -52.08 21.54
CA PRO A 302 6.64 -52.19 20.09
C PRO A 302 5.40 -52.94 19.63
N SER A 303 4.93 -53.92 20.42
CA SER A 303 3.75 -54.74 20.12
C SER A 303 2.44 -53.96 20.19
N ASP A 304 2.41 -52.81 20.85
CA ASP A 304 1.23 -51.94 20.90
C ASP A 304 1.08 -51.07 19.65
N VAL A 305 2.15 -50.95 18.84
CA VAL A 305 2.22 -50.03 17.70
C VAL A 305 2.42 -50.78 16.37
N LEU A 306 3.33 -51.75 16.35
CA LEU A 306 3.71 -52.53 15.17
C LEU A 306 2.81 -53.77 15.03
N LYS A 307 2.61 -54.24 13.79
CA LYS A 307 1.81 -55.44 13.51
C LYS A 307 2.58 -56.45 12.68
N ASP A 308 2.27 -57.73 12.88
CA ASP A 308 2.84 -58.84 12.13
C ASP A 308 2.59 -58.69 10.62
N GLY A 309 3.62 -58.90 9.81
CA GLY A 309 3.58 -58.82 8.35
C GLY A 309 3.62 -57.41 7.76
N ASN A 310 3.47 -56.35 8.56
CA ASN A 310 3.54 -54.97 8.07
C ASN A 310 4.96 -54.60 7.62
N MET A 311 5.07 -53.79 6.57
CA MET A 311 6.37 -53.31 6.09
C MET A 311 7.00 -52.31 7.07
N GLY A 312 8.12 -52.72 7.67
CA GLY A 312 8.93 -51.91 8.56
C GLY A 312 10.07 -51.23 7.83
N VAL A 313 10.35 -49.97 8.18
CA VAL A 313 11.57 -49.25 7.77
C VAL A 313 12.34 -48.86 9.03
N MET A 314 13.60 -49.27 9.12
CA MET A 314 14.50 -48.89 10.21
C MET A 314 15.53 -47.92 9.69
N VAL A 315 15.70 -46.81 10.41
CA VAL A 315 16.62 -45.72 10.06
C VAL A 315 17.46 -45.38 11.26
N PHE A 316 18.76 -45.57 11.12
CA PHE A 316 19.79 -45.24 12.10
C PHE A 316 20.49 -43.97 11.65
N SER A 317 20.46 -42.95 12.49
CA SER A 317 21.03 -41.64 12.17
C SER A 317 21.69 -41.00 13.39
N GLY A 318 22.84 -40.39 13.14
CA GLY A 318 23.62 -39.64 14.14
C GLY A 318 24.30 -40.53 15.18
N THR A 319 25.55 -40.22 15.51
CA THR A 319 26.23 -40.81 16.67
C THR A 319 25.79 -40.04 17.92
N VAL A 320 25.20 -40.76 18.85
CA VAL A 320 24.81 -40.29 20.17
C VAL A 320 25.81 -40.85 21.19
N GLY A 321 27.05 -40.36 21.10
CA GLY A 321 28.09 -40.69 22.06
C GLY A 321 27.96 -39.90 23.35
N ALA A 322 28.73 -40.30 24.37
CA ALA A 322 28.87 -39.63 25.67
C ALA A 322 29.38 -38.15 25.62
N GLY A 323 29.31 -37.49 24.46
CA GLY A 323 29.68 -36.10 24.20
C GLY A 323 28.64 -35.28 23.40
N THR A 324 27.44 -35.81 23.09
CA THR A 324 26.32 -34.96 22.61
C THR A 324 25.73 -34.18 23.78
N THR A 325 26.41 -33.10 24.16
CA THR A 325 25.91 -32.16 25.17
C THR A 325 24.63 -31.51 24.65
N TRP A 326 23.49 -31.91 25.21
CA TRP A 326 22.26 -31.13 25.08
C TRP A 326 22.55 -29.76 25.68
N CYS A 327 22.12 -28.70 24.99
CA CYS A 327 22.38 -27.36 25.50
C CYS A 327 21.61 -27.07 26.80
N ASP A 328 20.53 -27.84 27.04
CA ASP A 328 19.67 -27.72 28.20
C ASP A 328 18.98 -29.06 28.52
N ASP A 329 19.36 -29.68 29.63
CA ASP A 329 18.84 -30.98 30.08
C ASP A 329 17.42 -30.92 30.66
N ASN A 330 16.82 -29.73 30.79
CA ASN A 330 15.42 -29.59 31.22
C ASN A 330 14.42 -29.94 30.10
N TYR A 331 14.89 -30.07 28.87
CA TYR A 331 14.06 -30.37 27.71
C TYR A 331 14.32 -31.81 27.21
N ALA A 332 13.25 -32.51 26.84
CA ALA A 332 13.32 -33.89 26.37
C ALA A 332 13.48 -34.02 24.85
N MET A 333 13.09 -32.97 24.11
CA MET A 333 13.05 -32.93 22.65
C MET A 333 13.78 -31.70 22.10
N LYS A 334 14.33 -31.81 20.90
CA LYS A 334 14.81 -30.65 20.13
C LYS A 334 14.51 -30.78 18.63
N THR A 335 14.36 -29.67 17.94
CA THR A 335 14.20 -29.61 16.48
C THR A 335 15.14 -28.56 15.90
N ASP A 336 15.96 -28.95 14.94
CA ASP A 336 16.92 -28.04 14.29
C ASP A 336 16.24 -27.23 13.18
N PHE A 337 16.70 -26.00 12.92
CA PHE A 337 16.32 -25.21 11.76
C PHE A 337 17.48 -24.33 11.28
N THR A 338 17.46 -23.97 10.01
CA THR A 338 18.47 -23.10 9.41
C THR A 338 17.86 -21.85 8.80
N LEU A 339 18.60 -20.74 8.88
CA LEU A 339 18.26 -19.48 8.25
C LEU A 339 19.13 -19.26 7.01
N SER A 340 18.52 -18.80 5.92
CA SER A 340 19.20 -18.41 4.69
C SER A 340 18.96 -16.93 4.40
N GLY A 341 19.92 -16.27 3.73
CA GLY A 341 19.80 -14.87 3.35
C GLY A 341 19.86 -13.88 4.53
N VAL A 342 20.47 -14.27 5.65
CA VAL A 342 20.58 -13.45 6.86
C VAL A 342 22.04 -13.12 7.21
N SER A 343 22.24 -11.98 7.86
CA SER A 343 23.54 -11.52 8.36
C SER A 343 23.58 -11.54 9.90
N ASP A 344 24.78 -11.67 10.48
CA ASP A 344 24.98 -11.55 11.92
C ASP A 344 24.52 -10.17 12.43
N GLY A 345 23.81 -10.13 13.57
CA GLY A 345 23.21 -8.94 14.15
C GLY A 345 21.90 -8.47 13.51
N GLN A 346 21.45 -9.10 12.42
CA GLN A 346 20.19 -8.74 11.75
C GLN A 346 18.98 -9.17 12.61
N VAL A 347 18.01 -8.27 12.76
CA VAL A 347 16.72 -8.61 13.39
C VAL A 347 15.77 -9.18 12.32
N VAL A 348 15.21 -10.35 12.59
CA VAL A 348 14.28 -11.05 11.69
C VAL A 348 13.03 -11.49 12.44
N LEU A 349 11.91 -11.56 11.73
CA LEU A 349 10.66 -12.11 12.23
C LEU A 349 10.49 -13.54 11.70
N LEU A 350 10.53 -14.52 12.59
CA LEU A 350 10.27 -15.92 12.25
C LEU A 350 8.78 -16.20 12.35
N LYS A 351 8.22 -16.81 11.30
CA LYS A 351 6.81 -17.18 11.18
C LYS A 351 6.67 -18.68 10.98
N PHE A 352 5.98 -19.35 11.91
CA PHE A 352 5.75 -20.79 11.90
C PHE A 352 4.26 -21.17 11.94
N ASN A 353 3.97 -22.40 11.50
CA ASN A 353 2.63 -22.98 11.57
C ASN A 353 2.39 -23.66 12.94
N PRO A 354 1.40 -23.24 13.73
CA PRO A 354 1.11 -23.80 15.05
C PRO A 354 0.72 -25.28 15.01
N ALA A 355 0.19 -25.77 13.88
CA ALA A 355 -0.23 -27.16 13.71
C ALA A 355 0.93 -28.13 13.43
N THR A 356 2.13 -27.61 13.11
CA THR A 356 3.30 -28.45 12.80
C THR A 356 4.15 -28.72 14.04
N VAL A 357 4.74 -29.91 14.11
CA VAL A 357 5.75 -30.24 15.12
C VAL A 357 6.99 -29.36 14.87
N PRO A 358 7.57 -28.70 15.89
CA PRO A 358 7.35 -28.92 17.33
C PRO A 358 6.19 -28.12 17.94
N PHE A 359 5.71 -27.07 17.28
CA PHE A 359 4.73 -26.12 17.85
C PHE A 359 3.39 -26.75 18.27
N SER A 360 2.94 -27.81 17.60
CA SER A 360 1.73 -28.54 17.99
C SER A 360 1.85 -29.32 19.30
N GLN A 361 3.08 -29.56 19.77
CA GLN A 361 3.37 -30.34 20.98
C GLN A 361 3.82 -29.45 22.15
N ILE A 362 4.20 -28.21 21.89
CA ILE A 362 4.73 -27.29 22.90
C ILE A 362 3.58 -26.71 23.70
N ARG A 363 3.65 -26.80 25.02
CA ARG A 363 2.72 -26.09 25.90
C ARG A 363 2.95 -24.59 25.80
N HIS A 364 1.89 -23.82 25.58
CA HIS A 364 1.94 -22.36 25.49
C HIS A 364 0.66 -21.70 26.03
N ASN A 365 0.74 -20.41 26.35
CA ASN A 365 -0.43 -19.57 26.70
C ASN A 365 -0.62 -18.39 25.74
N GLY A 366 0.10 -18.40 24.62
CA GLY A 366 0.01 -17.42 23.53
C GLY A 366 1.11 -16.37 23.53
N SER A 367 1.69 -16.05 24.68
CA SER A 367 2.87 -15.19 24.78
C SER A 367 4.07 -15.88 25.42
N TYR A 368 3.84 -16.99 26.14
CA TYR A 368 4.87 -17.81 26.75
C TYR A 368 4.72 -19.26 26.28
N ALA A 369 5.83 -19.97 26.13
CA ALA A 369 5.88 -21.36 25.69
C ALA A 369 7.01 -22.14 26.37
N ASP A 370 6.86 -23.46 26.48
CA ASP A 370 7.89 -24.39 26.97
C ASP A 370 8.95 -24.63 25.88
N LEU A 371 9.62 -23.55 25.49
CA LEU A 371 10.53 -23.47 24.37
C LEU A 371 11.77 -22.65 24.73
N ARG A 372 12.92 -23.16 24.32
CA ARG A 372 14.20 -22.43 24.26
C ARG A 372 14.82 -22.58 22.89
N ILE A 373 15.44 -21.52 22.38
CA ILE A 373 16.20 -21.57 21.14
C ILE A 373 17.68 -21.45 21.46
N TYR A 374 18.50 -22.33 20.92
CA TYR A 374 19.95 -22.32 21.05
C TYR A 374 20.59 -22.27 19.66
N THR A 375 21.79 -21.69 19.56
CA THR A 375 22.66 -21.88 18.40
C THR A 375 23.22 -23.31 18.39
N SER A 376 23.77 -23.73 17.25
CA SER A 376 24.49 -25.02 17.14
C SER A 376 25.68 -25.18 18.11
N SER A 377 26.18 -24.08 18.66
CA SER A 377 27.26 -24.03 19.67
C SER A 377 26.76 -23.97 21.13
N CYS A 378 25.47 -24.23 21.36
CA CYS A 378 24.84 -24.18 22.69
C CYS A 378 24.86 -22.81 23.39
N VAL A 379 24.81 -21.73 22.60
CA VAL A 379 24.57 -20.39 23.12
C VAL A 379 23.07 -20.10 23.04
N PRO A 380 22.40 -19.63 24.11
CA PRO A 380 21.01 -19.20 24.04
C PRO A 380 20.82 -18.15 22.94
N ALA A 381 19.91 -18.42 22.00
CA ALA A 381 19.59 -17.47 20.95
C ALA A 381 18.86 -16.26 21.54
N ARG A 382 19.02 -15.11 20.89
CA ARG A 382 18.39 -13.86 21.29
C ARG A 382 17.04 -13.74 20.63
N TYR A 383 16.00 -14.26 21.29
CA TYR A 383 14.64 -14.29 20.76
C TYR A 383 13.60 -13.68 21.70
N TRP A 384 12.45 -13.32 21.15
CA TRP A 384 11.25 -12.93 21.88
C TRP A 384 9.98 -13.34 21.14
N ILE A 385 9.04 -13.95 21.86
CA ILE A 385 7.76 -14.40 21.32
C ILE A 385 6.79 -13.22 21.30
N GLU A 386 6.44 -12.76 20.09
CA GLU A 386 5.44 -11.72 19.92
C GLU A 386 4.03 -12.29 20.10
N LYS A 387 3.76 -13.39 19.40
CA LYS A 387 2.43 -13.98 19.29
C LYS A 387 2.52 -15.48 19.04
N TRP A 388 1.58 -16.20 19.62
CA TRP A 388 1.33 -17.61 19.33
C TRP A 388 -0.18 -17.88 19.43
N ASP A 389 -0.83 -18.16 18.31
CA ASP A 389 -2.26 -18.51 18.28
C ASP A 389 -2.52 -19.72 17.37
N SER A 390 -3.78 -19.97 16.99
CA SER A 390 -4.15 -21.07 16.10
C SER A 390 -3.78 -20.84 14.63
N ASN A 391 -3.41 -19.61 14.25
CA ASN A 391 -3.08 -19.25 12.87
C ASN A 391 -1.58 -19.24 12.62
N GLU A 392 -0.80 -18.66 13.52
CA GLU A 392 0.64 -18.46 13.35
C GLU A 392 1.38 -18.34 14.70
N VAL A 393 2.66 -18.70 14.67
CA VAL A 393 3.62 -18.40 15.73
C VAL A 393 4.63 -17.39 15.19
N LEU A 394 4.76 -16.26 15.88
CA LEU A 394 5.65 -15.15 15.54
C LEU A 394 6.72 -14.98 16.61
N ILE A 395 7.97 -15.18 16.22
CA ILE A 395 9.14 -15.09 17.10
C ILE A 395 10.14 -14.13 16.47
N TRP A 396 10.46 -13.05 17.17
CA TRP A 396 11.57 -12.19 16.77
C TRP A 396 12.90 -12.82 17.17
N LEU A 397 13.89 -12.72 16.30
CA LEU A 397 15.23 -13.24 16.51
C LEU A 397 16.26 -12.18 16.09
N ASN A 398 17.24 -11.93 16.96
CA ASN A 398 18.48 -11.26 16.57
C ASN A 398 19.49 -12.34 16.17
N VAL A 399 19.82 -12.36 14.88
CA VAL A 399 20.60 -13.41 14.23
C VAL A 399 22.02 -13.41 14.78
N THR A 400 22.45 -14.56 15.33
CA THR A 400 23.83 -14.78 15.82
C THR A 400 24.54 -15.92 15.07
N GLY A 401 23.97 -16.34 13.93
CA GLY A 401 24.37 -17.53 13.17
C GLY A 401 23.26 -18.01 12.23
N THR A 402 23.51 -19.09 11.50
CA THR A 402 22.58 -19.63 10.49
C THR A 402 21.93 -20.96 10.89
N SER A 403 22.35 -21.57 12.00
CA SER A 403 21.84 -22.86 12.47
C SER A 403 21.42 -22.77 13.93
N TYR A 404 20.18 -23.16 14.20
CA TYR A 404 19.54 -23.07 15.50
C TYR A 404 18.82 -24.38 15.82
N SER A 405 18.55 -24.58 17.11
CA SER A 405 17.78 -25.70 17.62
C SER A 405 16.72 -25.17 18.59
N ILE A 406 15.47 -25.57 18.36
CA ILE A 406 14.35 -25.36 19.27
C ILE A 406 14.32 -26.53 20.24
N TYR A 407 14.62 -26.30 21.51
CA TYR A 407 14.47 -27.25 22.61
C TYR A 407 13.10 -27.10 23.24
N TYR A 408 12.41 -28.21 23.47
CA TYR A 408 11.05 -28.22 23.96
C TYR A 408 10.67 -29.51 24.71
N SER A 409 9.55 -29.46 25.43
CA SER A 409 8.93 -30.63 26.07
C SER A 409 7.42 -30.64 25.85
N SER A 410 6.82 -31.83 25.88
CA SER A 410 5.37 -32.05 25.79
C SER A 410 4.70 -32.22 27.17
N ASP A 411 5.48 -32.22 28.25
CA ASP A 411 5.03 -32.42 29.63
C ASP A 411 5.28 -31.18 30.52
N THR A 412 4.88 -31.27 31.80
CA THR A 412 4.94 -30.13 32.75
C THR A 412 6.34 -29.82 33.30
N GLY A 413 7.39 -30.50 32.80
CA GLY A 413 8.75 -30.43 33.37
C GLY A 413 9.52 -29.13 33.09
N ALA A 414 9.21 -28.42 31.99
CA ALA A 414 9.91 -27.20 31.60
C ALA A 414 9.13 -25.91 31.98
N PRO A 415 9.81 -24.79 32.26
CA PRO A 415 9.16 -23.51 32.55
C PRO A 415 8.75 -22.77 31.27
N LEU A 416 7.56 -22.14 31.31
CA LEU A 416 7.07 -21.26 30.25
C LEU A 416 7.96 -20.02 30.13
N SER A 417 8.49 -19.77 28.94
CA SER A 417 9.36 -18.63 28.63
C SER A 417 8.82 -17.82 27.44
N ARG A 418 9.00 -16.49 27.48
CA ARG A 418 8.69 -15.58 26.37
C ARG A 418 9.94 -15.12 25.60
N GLY A 419 11.13 -15.32 26.16
CA GLY A 419 12.33 -14.59 25.73
C GLY A 419 12.32 -13.14 26.22
N TYR A 420 13.29 -12.32 25.79
CA TYR A 420 13.45 -10.94 26.28
C TYR A 420 13.64 -9.95 25.13
N LEU A 421 12.89 -8.85 25.14
CA LEU A 421 12.98 -7.79 24.13
C LEU A 421 14.39 -7.18 24.07
N ASN A 422 15.03 -6.94 25.21
CA ASN A 422 16.37 -6.37 25.27
C ASN A 422 17.43 -7.23 24.56
N ASN A 423 17.26 -8.55 24.54
CA ASN A 423 18.17 -9.45 23.84
C ASN A 423 18.03 -9.29 22.33
N VAL A 424 16.83 -9.00 21.83
CA VAL A 424 16.56 -8.85 20.40
C VAL A 424 16.91 -7.43 19.94
N PHE A 425 16.35 -6.42 20.62
CA PHE A 425 16.33 -5.02 20.19
C PHE A 425 17.30 -4.11 20.97
N GLY A 426 18.10 -4.66 21.89
CA GLY A 426 19.02 -3.86 22.71
C GLY A 426 18.27 -2.85 23.59
N ASN A 427 18.60 -1.57 23.47
CA ASN A 427 17.90 -0.49 24.19
C ASN A 427 16.69 0.06 23.43
N ASN A 428 16.33 -0.51 22.27
CA ASN A 428 15.30 0.02 21.38
C ASN A 428 13.89 -0.48 21.73
N TYR A 429 13.51 -0.39 23.00
CA TYR A 429 12.20 -0.84 23.46
C TYR A 429 11.76 -0.12 24.75
N VAL A 430 10.44 -0.10 24.99
CA VAL A 430 9.80 0.26 26.26
C VAL A 430 8.64 -0.70 26.55
N GLU A 431 8.38 -0.98 27.83
CA GLU A 431 7.32 -1.90 28.26
C GLU A 431 6.44 -1.27 29.33
N ASN A 432 5.17 -1.69 29.37
CA ASN A 432 4.19 -1.32 30.39
C ASN A 432 4.05 0.19 30.62
N VAL A 433 3.91 0.96 29.53
CA VAL A 433 3.76 2.42 29.58
C VAL A 433 2.28 2.77 29.53
N THR A 434 1.81 3.64 30.43
CA THR A 434 0.46 4.23 30.35
C THR A 434 0.58 5.72 30.14
N LEU A 435 -0.11 6.26 29.13
CA LEU A 435 -0.17 7.69 28.82
C LEU A 435 -1.60 8.20 28.94
N SER A 436 -1.77 9.29 29.70
CA SER A 436 -3.03 10.04 29.77
C SER A 436 -3.15 11.06 28.63
N PRO A 437 -4.36 11.56 28.32
CA PRO A 437 -4.56 12.57 27.27
C PRO A 437 -3.65 13.79 27.46
N GLY A 438 -3.01 14.22 26.37
CA GLY A 438 -2.07 15.33 26.33
C GLY A 438 -0.64 14.96 26.72
N GLN A 439 -0.37 13.72 27.13
CA GLN A 439 0.98 13.25 27.44
C GLN A 439 1.67 12.67 26.19
N SER A 440 2.98 12.87 26.14
CA SER A 440 3.87 12.22 25.18
C SER A 440 5.11 11.66 25.86
N LEU A 441 5.63 10.56 25.32
CA LEU A 441 6.87 9.93 25.77
C LEU A 441 7.85 9.87 24.61
N PHE A 442 9.02 10.49 24.76
CA PHE A 442 10.11 10.37 23.79
C PHE A 442 10.62 8.93 23.71
N LEU A 443 10.79 8.42 22.50
CA LEU A 443 11.39 7.11 22.25
C LEU A 443 12.83 7.24 21.75
N PHE A 444 13.03 7.84 20.58
CA PHE A 444 14.34 7.95 19.93
C PHE A 444 14.36 9.02 18.84
N ASN A 445 15.55 9.28 18.29
CA ASN A 445 15.78 10.08 17.09
C ASN A 445 16.27 9.20 15.95
N THR A 446 15.85 9.46 14.72
CA THR A 446 16.35 8.77 13.52
C THR A 446 16.55 9.69 12.33
N THR A 447 17.50 9.33 11.47
CA THR A 447 17.69 9.89 10.12
C THR A 447 17.57 8.81 9.04
N SER A 448 17.28 7.57 9.43
CA SER A 448 17.24 6.40 8.56
C SER A 448 15.89 5.70 8.65
N PRO A 449 15.51 4.89 7.64
CA PRO A 449 14.28 4.10 7.67
C PRO A 449 14.19 3.24 8.93
N VAL A 450 13.07 3.34 9.64
CA VAL A 450 12.81 2.63 10.90
C VAL A 450 11.37 2.15 10.93
N PHE A 451 11.13 1.02 11.59
CA PHE A 451 9.78 0.62 11.98
C PHE A 451 9.63 0.71 13.49
N ILE A 452 8.43 1.06 13.93
CA ILE A 452 8.02 1.07 15.33
C ILE A 452 6.83 0.13 15.46
N ARG A 453 6.98 -0.91 16.27
CA ARG A 453 5.92 -1.91 16.50
C ARG A 453 5.48 -1.86 17.96
N TYR A 454 4.18 -1.87 18.18
CA TYR A 454 3.64 -1.73 19.52
C TYR A 454 2.33 -2.48 19.72
N ASN A 455 2.05 -2.80 20.98
CA ASN A 455 0.77 -3.33 21.42
C ASN A 455 0.09 -2.35 22.37
N ALA A 456 -1.07 -1.85 21.97
CA ALA A 456 -1.80 -0.81 22.67
C ALA A 456 -3.25 -1.21 22.95
N SER A 457 -3.75 -0.79 24.11
CA SER A 457 -5.18 -0.76 24.44
C SER A 457 -5.57 0.58 25.05
N ALA A 458 -6.86 0.88 25.05
CA ALA A 458 -7.44 2.09 25.62
C ALA A 458 -8.27 1.77 26.87
N SER A 459 -8.47 2.77 27.73
CA SER A 459 -9.44 2.67 28.84
C SER A 459 -10.89 2.61 28.38
N ALA A 460 -11.21 3.19 27.21
CA ALA A 460 -12.52 3.10 26.58
C ALA A 460 -12.41 3.33 25.06
N ASN A 461 -13.43 2.89 24.33
CA ASN A 461 -13.42 2.96 22.87
C ASN A 461 -13.61 4.37 22.31
N ALA A 462 -14.30 5.29 23.01
CA ALA A 462 -14.71 6.58 22.42
C ALA A 462 -13.52 7.55 22.24
N ASP A 463 -13.20 7.99 21.03
CA ASP A 463 -12.14 9.01 20.76
C ASP A 463 -10.79 8.67 21.44
N PHE A 464 -10.06 7.64 20.99
CA PHE A 464 -8.80 7.21 21.63
C PHE A 464 -7.60 8.12 21.29
N GLY A 465 -7.47 8.52 20.02
CA GLY A 465 -6.43 9.43 19.52
C GLY A 465 -5.00 9.07 19.98
N GLY A 466 -4.66 7.78 20.03
CA GLY A 466 -3.40 7.28 20.61
C GLY A 466 -2.55 6.47 19.63
N GLY A 467 -1.22 6.61 19.71
CA GLY A 467 -0.28 5.92 18.82
C GLY A 467 1.12 6.55 18.83
N VAL A 468 1.70 6.76 17.64
CA VAL A 468 3.05 7.32 17.46
C VAL A 468 2.95 8.74 16.90
N SER A 469 3.79 9.65 17.39
CA SER A 469 3.99 10.97 16.79
C SER A 469 5.44 11.19 16.38
N LEU A 470 5.62 11.89 15.28
CA LEU A 470 6.88 12.29 14.73
C LEU A 470 6.99 13.81 14.81
N ASN A 471 8.14 14.32 15.23
CA ASN A 471 8.48 15.72 15.06
C ASN A 471 9.61 15.82 14.04
N VAL A 472 9.34 16.49 12.92
CA VAL A 472 10.20 16.55 11.75
C VAL A 472 10.59 18.00 11.52
N SER A 473 11.88 18.30 11.55
CA SER A 473 12.39 19.59 11.10
C SER A 473 12.38 19.62 9.57
N ALA A 474 11.48 20.40 8.99
CA ALA A 474 11.27 20.50 7.56
C ALA A 474 11.88 21.81 7.02
N ARG A 475 12.58 21.75 5.88
CA ARG A 475 12.89 22.96 5.10
C ARG A 475 11.66 23.37 4.30
N ILE A 476 11.02 24.46 4.71
CA ILE A 476 9.90 25.04 3.98
C ILE A 476 10.35 26.27 3.18
N PRO A 477 9.81 26.49 1.97
CA PRO A 477 10.10 27.70 1.22
C PRO A 477 9.59 28.93 1.99
N ALA A 478 10.46 29.90 2.25
CA ALA A 478 10.06 31.20 2.76
C ALA A 478 9.47 32.07 1.65
N ASN A 479 8.67 33.07 2.00
CA ASN A 479 8.23 34.09 1.04
C ASN A 479 9.31 35.17 0.85
N VAL A 480 10.52 34.71 0.55
CA VAL A 480 11.70 35.55 0.28
C VAL A 480 12.43 34.95 -0.92
N LEU A 481 12.70 35.78 -1.92
CA LEU A 481 13.60 35.49 -3.02
C LEU A 481 14.99 36.06 -2.72
N ASN A 482 16.02 35.29 -3.03
CA ASN A 482 17.41 35.73 -3.06
C ASN A 482 17.82 35.96 -4.51
N VAL A 483 18.19 37.19 -4.83
CA VAL A 483 18.66 37.65 -6.14
C VAL A 483 20.16 37.89 -6.03
N SER A 484 20.95 37.00 -6.62
CA SER A 484 22.40 37.17 -6.72
C SER A 484 22.72 38.05 -7.92
N LEU A 485 23.40 39.17 -7.69
CA LEU A 485 23.83 40.13 -8.69
C LEU A 485 25.35 40.16 -8.75
N ASP A 486 25.92 39.88 -9.93
CA ASP A 486 27.36 40.03 -10.19
C ASP A 486 27.60 41.15 -11.20
N TYR A 487 28.41 42.12 -10.82
CA TYR A 487 28.84 43.26 -11.64
C TYR A 487 30.14 43.86 -11.05
N PRO A 488 30.91 44.68 -11.79
CA PRO A 488 32.22 45.14 -11.35
C PRO A 488 32.21 45.83 -9.97
N SER A 489 32.97 45.29 -9.01
CA SER A 489 33.05 45.78 -7.62
C SER A 489 33.56 47.21 -7.43
N SER A 490 34.11 47.83 -8.48
CA SER A 490 34.50 49.24 -8.48
C SER A 490 33.33 50.21 -8.54
N VAL A 491 32.10 49.73 -8.79
CA VAL A 491 30.90 50.55 -8.90
C VAL A 491 30.03 50.37 -7.65
N SER A 492 29.71 51.47 -6.97
CA SER A 492 28.87 51.51 -5.76
C SER A 492 27.73 52.50 -5.92
N ASP A 493 26.65 52.33 -5.17
CA ASP A 493 25.45 53.17 -5.25
C ASP A 493 24.89 53.22 -6.68
N VAL A 494 24.47 52.04 -7.16
CA VAL A 494 24.01 51.78 -8.53
C VAL A 494 22.53 51.41 -8.55
N GLN A 495 21.88 51.73 -9.66
CA GLN A 495 20.52 51.29 -9.97
C GLN A 495 20.61 50.06 -10.88
N VAL A 496 20.17 48.91 -10.36
CA VAL A 496 20.27 47.63 -11.05
C VAL A 496 18.87 47.13 -11.38
N PRO A 497 18.60 46.71 -12.62
CA PRO A 497 17.35 46.04 -12.97
C PRO A 497 17.39 44.58 -12.47
N VAL A 498 16.29 44.12 -11.88
CA VAL A 498 16.06 42.75 -11.43
C VAL A 498 14.88 42.18 -12.20
N TYR A 499 15.11 41.12 -12.97
CA TYR A 499 14.08 40.49 -13.79
C TYR A 499 13.52 39.21 -13.16
N LEU A 500 12.25 39.26 -12.77
CA LEU A 500 11.51 38.10 -12.32
C LEU A 500 10.79 37.45 -13.50
N ASN A 501 11.20 36.24 -13.87
CA ASN A 501 10.47 35.46 -14.87
C ASN A 501 9.07 35.03 -14.36
N SER A 502 8.27 34.42 -15.24
CA SER A 502 6.92 33.95 -14.92
C SER A 502 6.82 33.02 -13.70
N THR A 503 7.86 32.23 -13.40
CA THR A 503 7.87 31.33 -12.22
C THR A 503 7.88 32.12 -10.93
N TRP A 504 8.67 33.21 -10.87
CA TRP A 504 8.78 34.03 -9.68
C TRP A 504 7.67 35.09 -9.60
N ALA A 505 7.37 35.75 -10.72
CA ALA A 505 6.38 36.81 -10.79
C ALA A 505 4.95 36.32 -10.45
N SER A 506 4.60 35.08 -10.82
CA SER A 506 3.28 34.49 -10.51
C SER A 506 3.10 34.09 -9.05
N LEU A 507 4.19 33.91 -8.28
CA LEU A 507 4.14 33.56 -6.85
C LEU A 507 3.85 34.77 -5.95
N ILE A 508 4.10 35.98 -6.45
CA ILE A 508 4.01 37.21 -5.69
C ILE A 508 2.65 37.86 -5.97
N PRO A 509 1.86 38.18 -4.92
CA PRO A 509 0.60 38.90 -5.09
C PRO A 509 0.84 40.27 -5.74
N HIS A 510 0.18 40.52 -6.87
CA HIS A 510 0.32 41.74 -7.66
C HIS A 510 -1.00 42.16 -8.31
N SER A 511 -1.09 43.43 -8.70
CA SER A 511 -2.22 44.02 -9.40
C SER A 511 -1.73 45.20 -10.24
N GLY A 512 -1.89 45.14 -11.56
CA GLY A 512 -1.25 46.11 -12.46
C GLY A 512 0.27 46.10 -12.27
N ASN A 513 0.88 47.29 -12.20
CA ASN A 513 2.32 47.46 -11.93
C ASN A 513 2.66 47.55 -10.43
N GLU A 514 1.74 47.15 -9.54
CA GLU A 514 1.97 47.10 -8.10
C GLU A 514 2.11 45.66 -7.62
N ALA A 515 3.02 45.43 -6.67
CA ALA A 515 3.22 44.14 -6.03
C ALA A 515 3.33 44.26 -4.51
N ARG A 516 3.04 43.18 -3.79
CA ARG A 516 3.19 43.10 -2.33
C ARG A 516 4.60 42.66 -1.97
N ILE A 517 5.56 43.58 -2.08
CA ILE A 517 6.99 43.31 -1.88
C ILE A 517 7.70 44.35 -1.01
N GLU A 518 8.79 43.92 -0.39
CA GLU A 518 9.83 44.75 0.25
C GLU A 518 11.21 44.22 -0.18
N VAL A 519 12.21 45.10 -0.34
CA VAL A 519 13.54 44.71 -0.83
C VAL A 519 14.61 45.03 0.22
N TYR A 520 15.56 44.12 0.44
CA TYR A 520 16.58 44.21 1.47
C TYR A 520 17.98 43.85 0.95
N SER A 521 19.01 44.37 1.61
CA SER A 521 20.42 44.05 1.31
C SER A 521 20.98 42.88 2.14
N ASP A 522 20.21 42.36 3.09
CA ASP A 522 20.65 41.31 4.01
C ASP A 522 19.59 40.20 4.21
N PRO A 523 20.02 38.95 4.45
CA PRO A 523 19.10 37.83 4.61
C PRO A 523 18.28 37.89 5.91
N SER A 524 18.64 38.79 6.85
CA SER A 524 17.89 38.99 8.10
C SER A 524 16.78 40.04 7.94
N LEU A 525 16.63 40.63 6.75
CA LEU A 525 15.60 41.62 6.39
C LEU A 525 15.65 42.87 7.28
N THR A 526 16.85 43.37 7.55
CA THR A 526 17.07 44.50 8.47
C THR A 526 17.36 45.82 7.77
N THR A 527 17.97 45.77 6.60
CA THR A 527 18.44 46.94 5.84
C THR A 527 17.68 47.03 4.52
N ALA A 528 16.57 47.79 4.53
CA ALA A 528 15.72 47.99 3.36
C ALA A 528 16.45 48.77 2.25
N LEU A 529 16.20 48.38 1.01
CA LEU A 529 16.71 49.03 -0.20
C LEU A 529 15.58 49.74 -0.94
N PRO A 530 15.83 50.93 -1.51
CA PRO A 530 14.89 51.57 -2.42
C PRO A 530 14.66 50.71 -3.67
N PHE A 531 13.41 50.62 -4.09
CA PHE A 531 13.04 49.95 -5.33
C PHE A 531 11.91 50.68 -6.06
N TRP A 532 11.76 50.38 -7.34
CA TRP A 532 10.65 50.82 -8.18
C TRP A 532 10.30 49.74 -9.21
N ILE A 533 9.01 49.49 -9.40
CA ILE A 533 8.50 48.50 -10.32
C ILE A 533 8.18 49.19 -11.64
N GLU A 534 8.93 48.83 -12.68
CA GLU A 534 8.71 49.37 -14.02
C GLU A 534 7.49 48.70 -14.67
N TYR A 535 7.40 47.38 -14.59
CA TYR A 535 6.21 46.65 -15.00
C TYR A 535 6.04 45.34 -14.25
N TRP A 536 4.79 44.88 -14.16
CA TRP A 536 4.47 43.57 -13.61
C TRP A 536 3.29 42.91 -14.33
N ASN A 537 3.43 41.65 -14.71
CA ASN A 537 2.31 40.79 -15.12
C ASN A 537 2.61 39.30 -14.86
N ASN A 538 1.70 38.41 -15.24
CA ASN A 538 1.85 36.96 -15.05
C ASN A 538 3.02 36.34 -15.84
N ASN A 539 3.52 37.00 -16.89
CA ASN A 539 4.62 36.51 -17.72
C ASN A 539 6.00 36.98 -17.20
N GLY A 540 6.04 37.99 -16.33
CA GLY A 540 7.27 38.48 -15.71
C GLY A 540 7.12 39.86 -15.08
N ALA A 541 8.16 40.31 -14.40
CA ALA A 541 8.25 41.63 -13.79
C ALA A 541 9.67 42.19 -13.84
N LEU A 542 9.80 43.51 -13.96
CA LEU A 542 11.07 44.23 -13.87
C LEU A 542 11.05 45.20 -12.71
N ILE A 543 12.03 45.06 -11.83
CA ILE A 543 12.16 45.83 -10.60
C ILE A 543 13.52 46.51 -10.60
N TRP A 544 13.56 47.83 -10.48
CA TRP A 544 14.80 48.57 -10.29
C TRP A 544 15.12 48.67 -8.81
N VAL A 545 16.36 48.36 -8.43
CA VAL A 545 16.84 48.39 -7.05
C VAL A 545 18.09 49.25 -6.95
N ARG A 546 18.13 50.18 -5.98
CA ARG A 546 19.33 50.95 -5.68
C ARG A 546 20.16 50.23 -4.62
N THR A 547 21.36 49.79 -4.97
CA THR A 547 22.24 49.00 -4.09
C THR A 547 23.71 49.42 -4.20
N SER A 548 24.55 49.00 -3.24
CA SER A 548 25.98 49.34 -3.18
C SER A 548 26.89 48.11 -3.19
N VAL A 549 26.37 46.94 -3.58
CA VAL A 549 27.10 45.67 -3.51
C VAL A 549 26.90 44.87 -4.80
N PRO A 550 27.97 44.42 -5.49
CA PRO A 550 27.91 43.11 -6.11
C PRO A 550 27.64 42.10 -4.99
N GLY A 551 26.57 41.33 -5.09
CA GLY A 551 26.09 40.49 -4.00
C GLY A 551 24.61 40.16 -4.07
N ASN A 552 24.03 39.80 -2.92
CA ASN A 552 22.65 39.34 -2.83
C ASN A 552 21.69 40.47 -2.45
N VAL A 553 20.55 40.54 -3.14
CA VAL A 553 19.37 41.31 -2.78
C VAL A 553 18.25 40.35 -2.40
N TYR A 554 17.50 40.67 -1.35
CA TYR A 554 16.43 39.82 -0.83
C TYR A 554 15.07 40.48 -1.03
N ILE A 555 14.18 39.86 -1.80
CA ILE A 555 12.83 40.34 -2.05
C ILE A 555 11.86 39.54 -1.17
N ARG A 556 11.33 40.18 -0.12
CA ARG A 556 10.26 39.63 0.72
C ARG A 556 8.91 39.89 0.05
N PHE A 557 8.02 38.90 0.08
CA PHE A 557 6.68 39.02 -0.46
C PHE A 557 5.62 38.39 0.46
N GLY A 558 4.36 38.80 0.33
CA GLY A 558 3.26 38.19 1.09
C GLY A 558 2.00 39.05 1.15
N ASP A 559 0.87 38.43 1.45
CA ASP A 559 -0.43 39.12 1.59
C ASP A 559 -0.45 40.12 2.75
N ASP A 560 0.51 40.01 3.69
CA ASP A 560 0.71 40.92 4.81
C ASP A 560 1.34 42.27 4.42
N LEU A 561 1.92 42.38 3.22
CA LEU A 561 2.56 43.62 2.72
C LEU A 561 1.57 44.44 1.89
N PRO A 562 1.65 45.78 1.87
CA PRO A 562 0.82 46.62 1.01
C PRO A 562 1.15 46.43 -0.47
N LEU A 563 0.17 46.62 -1.36
CA LEU A 563 0.44 46.80 -2.79
C LEU A 563 1.19 48.13 -2.98
N THR A 564 2.29 48.10 -3.73
CA THR A 564 3.10 49.29 -4.02
C THR A 564 3.83 49.13 -5.36
N GLN A 565 4.04 50.24 -6.07
CA GLN A 565 4.95 50.33 -7.21
C GLN A 565 6.39 50.70 -6.77
N GLY A 566 6.62 50.96 -5.49
CA GLY A 566 7.88 51.51 -4.99
C GLY A 566 7.99 53.02 -5.20
N ASN A 567 9.21 53.56 -5.17
CA ASN A 567 9.47 55.00 -5.34
C ASN A 567 10.72 55.23 -6.22
N GLY A 568 10.49 55.56 -7.49
CA GLY A 568 11.55 55.78 -8.47
C GLY A 568 12.50 56.93 -8.10
N SER A 569 12.00 58.00 -7.46
CA SER A 569 12.83 59.14 -7.04
C SER A 569 13.83 58.78 -5.92
N GLN A 570 13.62 57.68 -5.20
CA GLN A 570 14.61 57.15 -4.26
C GLN A 570 15.63 56.21 -4.92
N VAL A 571 15.25 55.61 -6.05
CA VAL A 571 16.10 54.67 -6.81
C VAL A 571 17.06 55.43 -7.70
N PHE A 572 16.54 56.28 -8.59
CA PHE A 572 17.30 56.90 -9.67
C PHE A 572 17.94 58.24 -9.28
N GLU A 573 18.89 58.70 -10.09
CA GLU A 573 19.47 60.04 -9.93
C GLU A 573 18.46 61.14 -10.28
N PHE A 574 17.56 60.85 -11.20
CA PHE A 574 16.39 61.65 -11.51
C PHE A 574 15.27 60.71 -11.93
N PHE A 575 14.04 61.02 -11.56
CA PHE A 575 12.87 60.21 -11.87
C PHE A 575 11.64 61.09 -11.86
N ASP A 576 10.85 60.98 -12.91
CA ASP A 576 9.51 61.54 -13.01
C ASP A 576 8.61 60.52 -13.71
N ASP A 577 7.51 60.12 -13.07
CA ASP A 577 6.46 59.27 -13.64
C ASP A 577 5.19 60.06 -13.97
N PHE A 578 5.27 61.39 -13.89
CA PHE A 578 4.21 62.36 -14.19
C PHE A 578 2.87 62.09 -13.49
N SER A 579 2.87 61.24 -12.45
CA SER A 579 1.67 60.79 -11.76
C SER A 579 0.95 61.93 -11.07
N TYR A 580 1.70 62.96 -10.63
CA TYR A 580 1.14 64.19 -10.05
C TYR A 580 0.29 64.99 -11.05
N LEU A 581 0.44 64.78 -12.37
CA LEU A 581 -0.38 65.44 -13.38
C LEU A 581 -1.84 64.93 -13.40
N THR A 582 -2.11 63.76 -12.79
CA THR A 582 -3.50 63.28 -12.57
C THR A 582 -4.19 63.94 -11.40
N ALA A 583 -3.43 64.37 -10.39
CA ALA A 583 -3.91 64.98 -9.17
C ALA A 583 -4.01 66.50 -9.37
N GLY A 584 -4.93 66.94 -10.24
CA GLY A 584 -5.09 68.36 -10.60
C GLY A 584 -5.21 69.27 -9.36
N LEU A 585 -4.13 69.97 -9.04
CA LEU A 585 -4.14 71.03 -8.03
C LEU A 585 -4.93 72.23 -8.60
N PRO A 586 -5.95 72.75 -7.91
CA PRO A 586 -6.73 73.88 -8.42
C PRO A 586 -5.84 75.12 -8.61
N GLY A 587 -5.66 75.55 -9.87
CA GLY A 587 -4.97 76.81 -10.21
C GLY A 587 -3.50 76.69 -10.66
N SER A 588 -2.94 75.48 -10.78
CA SER A 588 -1.61 75.25 -11.36
C SER A 588 -1.69 74.89 -12.85
N THR A 589 -0.80 75.44 -13.67
CA THR A 589 -0.58 74.99 -15.06
C THR A 589 0.33 73.77 -15.09
N ILE A 590 0.28 72.95 -16.14
CA ILE A 590 1.17 71.78 -16.29
C ILE A 590 2.64 72.21 -16.22
N ALA A 591 3.02 73.33 -16.84
CA ALA A 591 4.36 73.89 -16.75
C ALA A 591 4.79 74.19 -15.29
N SER A 592 3.92 74.83 -14.50
CA SER A 592 4.24 75.12 -13.08
C SER A 592 4.39 73.85 -12.22
N LEU A 593 3.67 72.78 -12.58
CA LEU A 593 3.79 71.48 -11.91
C LEU A 593 5.12 70.80 -12.28
N LEU A 594 5.46 70.75 -13.56
CA LEU A 594 6.75 70.23 -14.06
C LEU A 594 7.93 70.99 -13.42
N GLU A 595 7.85 72.31 -13.32
CA GLU A 595 8.87 73.14 -12.67
C GLU A 595 9.08 72.78 -11.19
N SER A 596 7.99 72.52 -10.47
CA SER A 596 8.07 72.09 -9.07
C SER A 596 8.62 70.66 -8.87
N HIS A 597 8.67 69.86 -9.94
CA HIS A 597 9.18 68.48 -9.96
C HIS A 597 10.52 68.35 -10.70
N GLY A 598 11.22 69.47 -10.94
CA GLY A 598 12.62 69.45 -11.37
C GLY A 598 12.85 69.63 -12.86
N TRP A 599 11.87 70.13 -13.61
CA TRP A 599 12.01 70.52 -15.01
C TRP A 599 12.11 72.04 -15.18
N ASN A 600 12.71 72.50 -16.26
CA ASN A 600 12.51 73.83 -16.84
C ASN A 600 11.66 73.65 -18.09
N VAL A 601 10.81 74.62 -18.41
CA VAL A 601 9.92 74.56 -19.57
C VAL A 601 10.16 75.79 -20.45
N GLY A 602 10.32 75.57 -21.74
CA GLY A 602 10.46 76.61 -22.77
C GLY A 602 9.46 76.41 -23.91
N GLY A 603 9.18 77.48 -24.65
CA GLY A 603 8.17 77.50 -25.71
C GLY A 603 6.75 77.81 -25.23
N ASP A 604 5.76 77.42 -26.01
CA ASP A 604 4.34 77.58 -25.74
C ASP A 604 3.80 76.43 -24.87
N THR A 605 3.55 76.74 -23.60
CA THR A 605 3.12 75.76 -22.59
C THR A 605 1.72 75.20 -22.83
N ASP A 606 0.92 75.79 -23.72
CA ASP A 606 -0.42 75.28 -24.05
C ASP A 606 -0.36 73.93 -24.80
N TYR A 607 0.80 73.56 -25.34
CA TYR A 607 1.04 72.27 -25.99
C TYR A 607 1.51 71.15 -25.04
N LEU A 608 1.60 71.45 -23.74
CA LEU A 608 1.78 70.42 -22.72
C LEU A 608 0.41 70.01 -22.22
N THR A 609 0.02 68.76 -22.48
CA THR A 609 -1.18 68.15 -21.91
C THR A 609 -0.82 66.93 -21.07
N SER A 610 -1.79 66.37 -20.38
CA SER A 610 -1.57 65.16 -19.60
C SER A 610 -2.85 64.35 -19.47
N GLY A 611 -2.73 63.03 -19.45
CA GLY A 611 -3.82 62.10 -19.20
C GLY A 611 -3.38 60.87 -18.43
N ASN A 612 -4.04 60.54 -17.32
CA ASN A 612 -3.80 59.31 -16.54
C ASN A 612 -2.33 59.05 -16.11
N GLY A 613 -1.53 60.10 -15.89
CA GLY A 613 -0.15 59.98 -15.42
C GLY A 613 0.86 59.98 -16.55
N VAL A 614 0.40 60.24 -17.78
CA VAL A 614 1.23 60.40 -18.97
C VAL A 614 1.36 61.88 -19.30
N LEU A 615 2.58 62.34 -19.58
CA LEU A 615 2.87 63.67 -20.12
C LEU A 615 2.77 63.63 -21.65
N ASP A 616 1.95 64.51 -22.20
CA ASP A 616 1.79 64.68 -23.65
C ASP A 616 2.51 65.96 -24.09
N VAL A 617 3.47 65.81 -25.00
CA VAL A 617 4.22 66.94 -25.57
C VAL A 617 3.81 67.07 -27.04
N SER A 618 3.12 68.17 -27.36
CA SER A 618 2.59 68.44 -28.70
C SER A 618 3.33 69.57 -29.39
N GLY A 619 3.21 69.62 -30.71
CA GLY A 619 3.63 70.72 -31.56
C GLY A 619 2.48 71.15 -32.46
N ASP A 620 2.67 72.27 -33.14
CA ASP A 620 1.67 72.92 -33.96
C ASP A 620 1.80 72.46 -35.43
N SER A 621 1.49 73.34 -36.38
CA SER A 621 1.62 73.08 -37.82
C SER A 621 2.97 73.51 -38.46
N SER A 622 3.94 74.00 -37.70
CA SER A 622 5.23 74.52 -38.14
C SER A 622 6.36 73.48 -38.04
N TRP A 623 7.21 73.38 -39.06
CA TRP A 623 8.34 72.43 -39.12
C TRP A 623 9.70 73.07 -38.76
N TYR A 624 9.72 74.37 -38.48
CA TYR A 624 10.97 75.14 -38.39
C TYR A 624 11.39 75.51 -36.97
N TYR A 625 10.46 75.51 -36.02
CA TYR A 625 10.72 75.88 -34.63
C TYR A 625 10.04 74.87 -33.72
N PRO A 626 10.67 74.48 -32.61
CA PRO A 626 10.00 73.70 -31.60
C PRO A 626 8.98 74.56 -30.90
N GLU A 627 7.82 73.98 -30.68
CA GLU A 627 6.71 74.66 -30.03
C GLU A 627 6.82 74.56 -28.52
N VAL A 628 7.27 73.41 -28.01
CA VAL A 628 7.50 73.25 -26.59
C VAL A 628 8.63 72.29 -26.30
N TRP A 629 9.38 72.59 -25.25
CA TRP A 629 10.47 71.77 -24.76
C TRP A 629 10.64 71.90 -23.26
N LEU A 630 11.21 70.87 -22.67
CA LEU A 630 11.53 70.81 -21.25
C LEU A 630 12.91 70.22 -21.05
N TRP A 631 13.61 70.65 -20.00
CA TRP A 631 14.90 70.08 -19.63
C TRP A 631 15.09 70.03 -18.13
N THR A 632 15.87 69.08 -17.63
CA THR A 632 16.02 68.90 -16.19
C THR A 632 16.77 70.05 -15.53
N GLN A 633 16.29 70.48 -14.37
CA GLN A 633 17.01 71.40 -13.48
C GLN A 633 18.28 70.73 -12.91
N LYS A 634 18.20 69.42 -12.64
CA LYS A 634 19.36 68.62 -12.25
C LYS A 634 20.25 68.38 -13.48
N ARG A 635 21.56 68.53 -13.29
CA ARG A 635 22.59 68.24 -14.30
C ARG A 635 23.38 66.99 -13.88
N PHE A 636 23.71 66.14 -14.84
CA PHE A 636 24.36 64.84 -14.67
C PHE A 636 25.82 64.87 -15.14
N PRO A 637 26.67 63.95 -14.66
CA PRO A 637 28.07 63.89 -15.07
C PRO A 637 28.19 63.77 -16.60
N TYR A 638 28.92 64.68 -17.22
CA TYR A 638 28.99 64.76 -18.70
C TYR A 638 29.61 63.53 -19.38
N TYR A 639 30.26 62.67 -18.61
CA TYR A 639 31.07 61.55 -19.12
C TYR A 639 30.31 60.23 -19.12
N THR A 640 29.44 59.94 -18.13
CA THR A 640 28.76 58.64 -18.04
C THR A 640 27.41 58.69 -17.31
N TYR A 641 26.30 58.39 -17.98
CA TYR A 641 24.98 58.10 -17.38
C TYR A 641 24.06 57.41 -18.40
N VAL A 642 22.92 56.91 -17.93
CA VAL A 642 21.88 56.37 -18.82
C VAL A 642 20.57 57.09 -18.54
N VAL A 643 19.88 57.49 -19.61
CA VAL A 643 18.52 58.03 -19.56
C VAL A 643 17.58 56.95 -20.02
N GLY A 644 16.58 56.58 -19.23
CA GLY A 644 15.55 55.64 -19.63
C GLY A 644 14.18 56.29 -19.62
N MET A 645 13.31 55.90 -20.55
CA MET A 645 11.95 56.44 -20.63
C MET A 645 10.97 55.44 -21.24
N GLY A 646 9.76 55.42 -20.69
CA GLY A 646 8.59 54.85 -21.36
C GLY A 646 7.99 55.92 -22.25
N VAL A 647 8.04 55.72 -23.57
CA VAL A 647 7.65 56.75 -24.54
C VAL A 647 6.94 56.17 -25.75
N LYS A 648 5.98 56.91 -26.28
CA LYS A 648 5.35 56.68 -27.59
C LYS A 648 5.60 57.90 -28.47
N LEU A 649 6.57 57.76 -29.38
CA LEU A 649 6.98 58.80 -30.31
C LEU A 649 5.89 59.05 -31.37
N ASN A 650 5.56 60.33 -31.59
CA ASN A 650 4.58 60.78 -32.58
C ASN A 650 4.82 62.25 -33.01
N GLY A 651 4.44 62.64 -34.24
CA GLY A 651 4.77 63.96 -34.81
C GLY A 651 6.23 64.10 -35.30
N GLU A 652 6.98 65.05 -34.75
CA GLU A 652 8.43 65.24 -34.88
C GLU A 652 9.04 65.61 -33.51
N PRO A 653 9.22 64.62 -32.60
CA PRO A 653 9.82 64.85 -31.30
C PRO A 653 11.32 65.06 -31.41
N PHE A 654 11.90 65.69 -30.41
CA PHE A 654 13.34 65.67 -30.21
C PHE A 654 13.70 65.28 -28.78
N LEU A 655 14.90 64.73 -28.66
CA LEU A 655 15.44 64.28 -27.39
C LEU A 655 16.80 64.95 -27.15
N GLY A 656 16.90 65.73 -26.08
CA GLY A 656 18.07 66.50 -25.70
C GLY A 656 19.00 65.71 -24.79
N TRP A 657 20.14 65.28 -25.32
CA TRP A 657 21.06 64.38 -24.61
C TRP A 657 22.13 65.12 -23.81
N TYR A 658 22.48 66.31 -24.28
CA TYR A 658 23.63 67.06 -23.81
C TYR A 658 23.28 68.55 -23.78
N ILE A 659 22.94 69.11 -22.62
CA ILE A 659 22.61 70.54 -22.50
C ILE A 659 23.64 71.23 -21.61
N THR A 660 24.42 72.14 -22.17
CA THR A 660 25.51 72.85 -21.47
C THR A 660 24.98 73.89 -20.48
N SER A 661 25.87 74.49 -19.69
CA SER A 661 25.52 75.56 -18.75
C SER A 661 25.13 76.87 -19.42
N THR A 662 25.31 76.99 -20.74
CA THR A 662 24.89 78.15 -21.54
C THR A 662 23.63 77.83 -22.35
N ASP A 663 22.88 76.80 -21.94
CA ASP A 663 21.62 76.35 -22.54
C ASP A 663 21.70 75.96 -24.03
N ILE A 664 22.91 75.85 -24.58
CA ILE A 664 23.14 75.20 -25.87
C ILE A 664 23.28 73.70 -25.64
N GLY A 665 22.54 72.90 -26.38
CA GLY A 665 22.61 71.46 -26.30
C GLY A 665 22.61 70.72 -27.62
N LEU A 666 22.83 69.41 -27.56
CA LEU A 666 22.63 68.49 -28.68
C LEU A 666 21.27 67.82 -28.51
N ILE A 667 20.49 67.86 -29.58
CA ILE A 667 19.20 67.18 -29.69
C ILE A 667 19.25 66.17 -30.81
N GLU A 668 18.61 65.03 -30.61
CA GLU A 668 18.24 64.12 -31.68
C GLU A 668 16.79 64.40 -32.07
N HIS A 669 16.62 65.07 -33.20
CA HIS A 669 15.32 65.38 -33.79
C HIS A 669 14.87 64.19 -34.66
N ILE A 670 13.70 63.63 -34.36
CA ILE A 670 13.17 62.43 -34.99
C ILE A 670 12.05 62.83 -35.95
N TYR A 671 12.26 62.68 -37.25
CA TYR A 671 11.25 63.00 -38.26
C TYR A 671 11.29 62.03 -39.44
N TYR A 672 10.25 62.07 -40.28
CA TYR A 672 10.14 61.17 -41.43
C TYR A 672 11.16 61.54 -42.52
N SER A 673 12.08 60.63 -42.80
CA SER A 673 13.03 60.77 -43.89
C SER A 673 12.52 60.07 -45.14
N SER A 674 12.16 60.84 -46.16
CA SER A 674 11.79 60.29 -47.48
C SER A 674 12.93 59.51 -48.16
N PHE A 675 14.19 59.79 -47.79
CA PHE A 675 15.35 59.08 -48.33
C PHE A 675 15.47 57.65 -47.77
N TYR A 676 15.15 57.46 -46.49
CA TYR A 676 15.24 56.16 -45.83
C TYR A 676 13.88 55.45 -45.66
N ASN A 677 12.78 56.14 -45.98
CA ASN A 677 11.40 55.67 -45.86
C ASN A 677 11.04 55.17 -44.44
N GLY A 678 11.31 56.01 -43.44
CA GLY A 678 10.99 55.74 -42.03
C GLY A 678 11.24 56.99 -41.17
N TYR A 679 11.04 56.88 -39.87
CA TYR A 679 11.32 57.95 -38.91
C TYR A 679 12.73 57.77 -38.37
N TYR A 680 13.62 58.72 -38.68
CA TYR A 680 15.04 58.62 -38.35
C TYR A 680 15.44 59.74 -37.40
N GLY A 681 16.35 59.43 -36.47
CA GLY A 681 16.98 60.44 -35.65
C GLY A 681 17.98 61.29 -36.43
N HIS A 682 17.98 62.58 -36.20
CA HIS A 682 18.89 63.54 -36.81
C HIS A 682 19.49 64.43 -35.72
N LEU A 683 20.82 64.45 -35.63
CA LEU A 683 21.53 65.14 -34.56
C LEU A 683 21.77 66.61 -34.92
N TYR A 684 21.29 67.50 -34.08
CA TYR A 684 21.42 68.94 -34.19
C TYR A 684 21.95 69.57 -32.92
N THR A 685 22.49 70.78 -33.05
CA THR A 685 22.63 71.71 -31.91
C THR A 685 21.37 72.56 -31.78
N PHE A 686 20.97 72.81 -30.55
CA PHE A 686 19.74 73.51 -30.18
C PHE A 686 20.00 74.50 -29.05
N ASP A 687 19.43 75.69 -29.15
CA ASP A 687 19.44 76.70 -28.09
C ASP A 687 18.17 76.55 -27.24
N PHE A 688 18.30 76.04 -26.02
CA PHE A 688 17.18 75.82 -25.10
C PHE A 688 16.64 77.12 -24.47
N ASP A 689 17.36 78.24 -24.56
CA ASP A 689 16.89 79.57 -24.13
C ASP A 689 16.07 80.23 -25.24
N GLN A 690 16.52 80.12 -26.50
CA GLN A 690 15.88 80.79 -27.65
C GLN A 690 14.89 79.94 -28.44
N GLY A 691 14.99 78.61 -28.37
CA GLY A 691 14.16 77.71 -29.16
C GLY A 691 14.63 77.49 -30.60
N ASP A 692 15.92 77.66 -30.90
CA ASP A 692 16.43 77.64 -32.28
C ASP A 692 17.34 76.44 -32.58
N GLU A 693 17.12 75.79 -33.72
CA GLU A 693 18.03 74.77 -34.30
C GLU A 693 19.20 75.46 -35.01
N LEU A 694 20.44 75.14 -34.62
CA LEU A 694 21.63 75.89 -35.01
C LEU A 694 22.49 75.19 -36.07
N SER A 695 22.81 73.90 -35.91
CA SER A 695 23.74 73.18 -36.80
C SER A 695 23.51 71.67 -36.78
N TYR A 696 23.49 71.08 -37.97
CA TYR A 696 23.37 69.64 -38.22
C TYR A 696 24.70 68.89 -38.09
N TYR A 697 24.69 67.72 -37.45
CA TYR A 697 25.88 66.88 -37.21
C TYR A 697 25.82 65.49 -37.85
N GLY A 698 24.63 64.89 -38.00
CA GLY A 698 24.53 63.57 -38.63
C GLY A 698 23.16 62.91 -38.50
N THR A 699 22.98 61.81 -39.24
CA THR A 699 21.79 60.95 -39.18
C THR A 699 22.07 59.75 -38.27
N GLY A 700 21.12 59.43 -37.40
CA GLY A 700 21.06 58.21 -36.59
C GLY A 700 20.34 57.10 -37.36
N GLY A 701 19.63 56.22 -36.64
CA GLY A 701 18.84 55.16 -37.26
C GLY A 701 17.34 55.31 -37.03
N GLU A 702 16.62 54.22 -37.34
CA GLU A 702 15.17 54.19 -37.45
C GLU A 702 14.51 53.93 -36.09
N TYR A 703 13.52 54.75 -35.75
CA TYR A 703 12.71 54.60 -34.55
C TYR A 703 11.37 53.93 -34.86
N LEU A 704 10.94 53.06 -33.96
CA LEU A 704 9.55 52.63 -33.89
C LEU A 704 8.68 53.82 -33.48
N TYR A 705 7.62 54.00 -34.27
CA TYR A 705 6.76 55.17 -34.24
C TYR A 705 5.31 54.76 -33.94
N ASN A 706 4.56 55.62 -33.24
CA ASN A 706 3.15 55.39 -32.89
C ASN A 706 2.86 54.15 -32.02
N ALA A 707 3.85 53.63 -31.29
CA ALA A 707 3.69 52.54 -30.34
C ALA A 707 4.43 52.85 -29.03
N TRP A 708 3.90 52.39 -27.90
CA TRP A 708 4.59 52.48 -26.62
C TRP A 708 5.84 51.61 -26.67
N THR A 709 6.98 52.23 -26.41
CA THR A 709 8.30 51.58 -26.40
C THR A 709 9.08 52.05 -25.18
N HIS A 710 10.09 51.27 -24.81
CA HIS A 710 11.11 51.71 -23.87
C HIS A 710 12.31 52.22 -24.66
N LEU A 711 12.78 53.43 -24.34
CA LEU A 711 14.03 53.97 -24.84
C LEU A 711 15.04 54.06 -23.69
N GLU A 712 16.24 53.50 -23.88
CA GLU A 712 17.41 53.79 -23.04
C GLU A 712 18.47 54.49 -23.89
N ILE A 713 19.13 55.51 -23.35
CA ILE A 713 20.23 56.22 -23.99
C ILE A 713 21.46 56.11 -23.10
N ALA A 714 22.48 55.37 -23.55
CA ALA A 714 23.80 55.43 -22.95
C ALA A 714 24.53 56.67 -23.37
N ILE A 715 25.09 57.33 -22.38
CA ILE A 715 26.10 58.36 -22.54
C ILE A 715 27.32 57.81 -21.85
N ASP A 716 28.38 57.51 -22.61
CA ASP A 716 29.59 56.89 -22.09
C ASP A 716 30.87 57.49 -22.70
N TRP A 717 31.94 57.45 -21.92
CA TRP A 717 33.23 58.04 -22.25
C TRP A 717 34.13 57.01 -22.91
N THR A 718 34.52 57.29 -24.15
CA THR A 718 35.46 56.43 -24.87
C THR A 718 36.89 56.58 -24.36
N SER A 719 37.67 55.50 -24.45
CA SER A 719 39.11 55.54 -24.18
C SER A 719 39.90 56.50 -25.08
N THR A 720 39.31 56.96 -26.19
CA THR A 720 39.88 57.93 -27.14
C THR A 720 39.58 59.39 -26.80
N GLY A 721 38.85 59.66 -25.71
CA GLY A 721 38.69 61.00 -25.12
C GLY A 721 37.43 61.77 -25.50
N GLY A 722 36.46 61.14 -26.17
CA GLY A 722 35.14 61.73 -26.49
C GLY A 722 33.99 60.94 -25.88
N VAL A 723 32.81 61.56 -25.82
CA VAL A 723 31.55 60.92 -25.41
C VAL A 723 30.82 60.40 -26.65
N TYR A 724 30.26 59.19 -26.53
CA TYR A 724 29.30 58.68 -27.49
C TYR A 724 27.91 58.59 -26.85
N PHE A 725 26.90 58.71 -27.70
CA PHE A 725 25.49 58.57 -27.37
C PHE A 725 24.99 57.35 -28.13
N GLU A 726 24.42 56.39 -27.42
CA GLU A 726 23.81 55.22 -28.04
C GLU A 726 22.40 55.05 -27.50
N THR A 727 21.42 55.15 -28.40
CA THR A 727 20.01 55.00 -28.10
C THR A 727 19.57 53.59 -28.44
N TYR A 728 18.92 52.93 -27.50
CA TYR A 728 18.33 51.61 -27.63
C TYR A 728 16.82 51.72 -27.55
N GLN A 729 16.12 51.03 -28.45
CA GLN A 729 14.67 50.91 -28.42
C GLN A 729 14.27 49.44 -28.40
N ASN A 730 13.35 49.08 -27.51
CA ASN A 730 12.77 47.75 -27.51
C ASN A 730 11.77 47.58 -28.66
N GLN A 731 11.92 46.51 -29.45
CA GLN A 731 11.04 46.22 -30.60
C GLN A 731 9.88 45.27 -30.27
N THR A 732 9.99 44.44 -29.21
CA THR A 732 8.93 43.53 -28.79
C THR A 732 8.89 43.35 -27.27
N GLY A 733 7.73 43.62 -26.66
CA GLY A 733 7.49 43.35 -25.24
C GLY A 733 8.13 44.34 -24.27
N PRO A 734 8.05 44.09 -22.96
CA PRO A 734 8.61 44.96 -21.94
C PRO A 734 10.14 44.77 -21.80
N PHE A 735 10.85 45.80 -21.32
CA PHE A 735 12.32 45.79 -21.18
C PHE A 735 12.77 44.65 -20.24
N THR A 736 13.76 43.82 -20.63
CA THR A 736 14.22 42.67 -19.84
C THR A 736 15.55 42.91 -19.12
N GLY A 737 15.99 44.17 -19.00
CA GLY A 737 17.13 44.53 -18.14
C GLY A 737 18.52 44.14 -18.66
N THR A 738 18.64 43.59 -19.87
CA THR A 738 19.93 43.29 -20.51
C THR A 738 20.00 43.92 -21.89
N TRP A 739 21.15 44.53 -22.21
CA TRP A 739 21.43 45.15 -23.52
C TRP A 739 21.55 44.13 -24.67
N GLY A 740 21.30 42.85 -24.38
CA GLY A 740 21.39 41.71 -25.29
C GLY A 740 20.05 40.98 -25.55
N GLY A 741 18.90 41.63 -25.34
CA GLY A 741 17.56 41.08 -25.62
C GLY A 741 16.88 41.68 -26.87
N ASP A 742 15.55 41.87 -26.82
CA ASP A 742 14.69 42.46 -27.87
C ASP A 742 14.94 43.99 -28.11
N THR A 743 15.97 44.54 -27.47
CA THR A 743 16.43 45.93 -27.59
C THR A 743 17.41 46.07 -28.75
N VAL A 744 17.12 46.95 -29.70
CA VAL A 744 17.99 47.26 -30.83
C VAL A 744 18.62 48.63 -30.62
N SER A 745 19.93 48.73 -30.83
CA SER A 745 20.60 50.03 -30.95
C SER A 745 20.05 50.75 -32.19
N VAL A 746 19.27 51.81 -31.97
CA VAL A 746 18.58 52.56 -33.02
C VAL A 746 19.36 53.78 -33.47
N SER A 747 20.17 54.40 -32.60
CA SER A 747 21.02 55.53 -32.98
C SER A 747 22.35 55.46 -32.26
N TYR A 748 23.43 55.81 -32.96
CA TYR A 748 24.77 55.90 -32.40
C TYR A 748 25.49 57.15 -32.94
N TYR A 749 25.96 58.00 -32.04
CA TYR A 749 26.73 59.19 -32.38
C TYR A 749 28.03 59.21 -31.58
N SER A 750 29.17 59.34 -32.25
CA SER A 750 30.49 59.42 -31.60
C SER A 750 31.30 60.53 -32.23
N THR A 751 31.57 61.63 -31.48
CA THR A 751 32.56 62.70 -31.81
C THR A 751 32.47 63.94 -30.89
N PHE A 752 31.98 63.83 -29.65
CA PHE A 752 31.72 65.01 -28.82
C PHE A 752 32.68 65.12 -27.63
N TYR A 753 33.15 66.34 -27.34
CA TYR A 753 34.07 66.65 -26.24
C TYR A 753 33.42 67.60 -25.24
N PRO A 754 32.51 67.08 -24.41
CA PRO A 754 31.87 67.88 -23.37
C PRO A 754 32.81 68.20 -22.21
N TYR A 755 32.64 69.39 -21.60
CA TYR A 755 33.48 69.86 -20.48
C TYR A 755 32.68 70.21 -19.21
N SER A 756 31.36 70.01 -19.20
CA SER A 756 30.49 70.40 -18.08
C SER A 756 29.28 69.48 -17.98
N ASN A 757 28.81 69.24 -16.75
CA ASN A 757 27.60 68.47 -16.47
C ASN A 757 26.36 68.95 -17.25
N THR A 758 25.49 68.01 -17.58
CA THR A 758 24.52 68.14 -18.66
C THR A 758 23.11 67.97 -18.14
N ALA A 759 22.17 68.78 -18.60
CA ALA A 759 20.76 68.44 -18.43
C ALA A 759 20.30 67.51 -19.55
N ILE A 760 19.20 66.78 -19.30
CA ILE A 760 18.47 66.04 -20.32
C ILE A 760 17.27 66.87 -20.75
N GLY A 761 16.86 66.78 -22.02
CA GLY A 761 15.74 67.53 -22.55
C GLY A 761 14.82 66.67 -23.38
N LEU A 762 13.57 67.10 -23.49
CA LEU A 762 12.52 66.52 -24.31
C LEU A 762 11.83 67.68 -25.01
N GLY A 763 11.35 67.48 -26.22
CA GLY A 763 10.52 68.49 -26.87
C GLY A 763 9.90 68.01 -28.16
N GLN A 764 9.18 68.92 -28.81
CA GLN A 764 8.39 68.61 -29.99
C GLN A 764 8.46 69.78 -30.98
N PHE A 765 8.82 69.48 -32.23
CA PHE A 765 8.75 70.42 -33.35
C PHE A 765 7.34 70.49 -33.92
N TYR A 766 6.88 69.39 -34.50
CA TYR A 766 5.65 69.38 -35.28
C TYR A 766 4.72 68.24 -34.86
N GLY A 767 3.41 68.49 -34.84
CA GLY A 767 2.40 67.46 -34.57
C GLY A 767 2.57 66.76 -33.22
N GLY A 768 2.13 65.50 -33.11
CA GLY A 768 2.14 64.75 -31.85
C GLY A 768 0.72 64.37 -31.39
N PRO A 769 0.50 64.13 -30.09
CA PRO A 769 1.47 64.25 -29.00
C PRO A 769 2.46 63.09 -28.96
N THR A 770 3.73 63.38 -28.64
CA THR A 770 4.64 62.38 -28.07
C THR A 770 4.28 62.19 -26.60
N GLU A 771 4.04 60.96 -26.20
CA GLU A 771 3.50 60.60 -24.88
C GLU A 771 4.62 59.97 -24.03
N TYR A 772 4.81 60.44 -22.79
CA TYR A 772 5.82 59.95 -21.83
C TYR A 772 5.16 59.44 -20.55
N ASP A 773 5.40 58.18 -20.21
CA ASP A 773 4.88 57.53 -18.99
C ASP A 773 5.82 57.74 -17.81
N PHE A 774 7.13 57.57 -18.03
CA PHE A 774 8.15 57.89 -17.04
C PHE A 774 9.46 58.27 -17.72
N VAL A 775 10.29 59.00 -17.01
CA VAL A 775 11.67 59.34 -17.39
C VAL A 775 12.56 59.17 -16.16
N TYR A 776 13.68 58.47 -16.33
CA TYR A 776 14.68 58.32 -15.29
C TYR A 776 16.10 58.57 -15.78
N VAL A 777 16.98 58.92 -14.86
CA VAL A 777 18.43 58.94 -15.09
C VAL A 777 19.10 58.04 -14.07
N ARG A 778 19.88 57.06 -14.54
CA ARG A 778 20.69 56.17 -13.71
C ARG A 778 22.18 56.38 -13.95
N LYS A 779 23.00 55.98 -12.99
CA LYS A 779 24.44 55.89 -13.22
C LYS A 779 24.71 54.86 -14.31
N TYR A 780 25.75 55.12 -15.09
CA TYR A 780 26.17 54.17 -16.12
C TYR A 780 26.63 52.87 -15.47
N LEU A 781 25.95 51.80 -15.84
CA LEU A 781 26.31 50.41 -15.57
C LEU A 781 26.06 49.66 -16.87
N ASP A 782 27.11 49.06 -17.41
CA ASP A 782 27.01 48.19 -18.57
C ASP A 782 26.25 46.93 -18.16
N LEU A 783 24.97 46.86 -18.55
CA LEU A 783 24.10 45.74 -18.20
C LEU A 783 24.47 44.46 -18.96
N SER A 784 25.34 44.52 -19.98
CA SER A 784 25.87 43.31 -20.62
C SER A 784 26.84 42.53 -19.72
N ALA A 785 27.38 43.19 -18.70
CA ALA A 785 28.26 42.60 -17.69
C ALA A 785 27.53 42.18 -16.40
N LEU A 786 26.20 42.35 -16.33
CA LEU A 786 25.38 41.97 -15.18
C LEU A 786 24.96 40.50 -15.31
N ASP A 787 25.34 39.66 -14.34
CA ASP A 787 24.81 38.30 -14.19
C ASP A 787 23.81 38.25 -13.02
N GLU A 788 22.62 37.71 -13.27
CA GLU A 788 21.52 37.64 -12.31
C GLU A 788 21.06 36.19 -12.10
N ASN A 789 20.94 35.76 -10.85
CA ASN A 789 20.34 34.48 -10.49
C ASN A 789 19.34 34.62 -9.33
N VAL A 790 18.09 34.19 -9.57
CA VAL A 790 17.00 34.26 -8.61
C VAL A 790 16.71 32.87 -8.03
N SER A 791 16.69 32.76 -6.70
CA SER A 791 16.39 31.53 -5.96
C SER A 791 15.48 31.78 -4.76
N ARG A 792 14.74 30.78 -4.30
CA ARG A 792 13.87 30.91 -3.12
C ARG A 792 14.64 30.55 -1.84
N VAL A 793 14.49 31.36 -0.80
CA VAL A 793 15.06 31.08 0.53
C VAL A 793 14.25 29.99 1.23
N TYR A 794 14.90 29.09 1.97
CA TYR A 794 14.25 28.05 2.76
C TYR A 794 14.47 28.29 4.26
N THR A 795 13.44 28.09 5.06
CA THR A 795 13.48 28.18 6.52
C THR A 795 13.17 26.83 7.16
N GLU A 796 13.74 26.57 8.33
CA GLU A 796 13.48 25.35 9.08
C GLU A 796 12.22 25.55 9.94
N LYS A 797 11.20 24.73 9.70
CA LYS A 797 9.97 24.68 10.51
C LYS A 797 9.77 23.27 11.03
N SER A 798 9.54 23.14 12.33
CA SER A 798 9.14 21.88 12.94
C SER A 798 7.69 21.58 12.56
N THR A 799 7.47 20.44 11.92
CA THR A 799 6.13 19.92 11.58
C THR A 799 5.92 18.61 12.32
N SER A 800 4.75 18.46 12.93
CA SER A 800 4.41 17.24 13.65
C SER A 800 3.49 16.35 12.84
N PHE A 801 3.74 15.04 12.86
CA PHE A 801 2.87 14.02 12.26
C PHE A 801 2.41 13.05 13.34
N GLN A 802 1.19 12.54 13.21
CA GLN A 802 0.60 11.62 14.18
C GLN A 802 -0.01 10.42 13.46
N LEU A 803 0.40 9.22 13.86
CA LEU A 803 -0.09 7.94 13.37
C LEU A 803 -0.85 7.27 14.52
N VAL A 804 -2.16 7.50 14.56
CA VAL A 804 -3.01 7.22 15.72
C VAL A 804 -4.26 6.45 15.34
N ASP A 805 -4.63 5.48 16.15
CA ASP A 805 -5.95 4.84 16.02
C ASP A 805 -7.00 5.74 16.67
N ASN A 806 -8.13 5.92 15.99
CA ASN A 806 -9.25 6.70 16.51
C ASN A 806 -10.58 6.02 16.21
N TRP A 807 -11.50 6.06 17.17
CA TRP A 807 -12.86 5.53 17.08
C TRP A 807 -13.84 6.65 16.77
N THR A 808 -13.78 7.18 15.55
CA THR A 808 -14.74 8.19 15.07
C THR A 808 -15.55 7.65 13.89
N THR A 809 -16.63 8.35 13.54
CA THR A 809 -17.41 8.05 12.33
C THR A 809 -16.63 8.25 11.03
N SER A 810 -15.46 8.88 11.08
CA SER A 810 -14.66 9.26 9.91
C SER A 810 -13.60 8.22 9.50
N GLY A 811 -13.40 7.15 10.28
CA GLY A 811 -12.46 6.06 9.98
C GLY A 811 -11.60 5.63 11.17
N ARG A 812 -10.58 4.82 10.89
CA ARG A 812 -9.53 4.34 11.80
C ARG A 812 -8.15 4.55 11.19
N LEU A 813 -7.08 4.31 11.95
CA LEU A 813 -5.69 4.39 11.49
C LEU A 813 -5.38 5.72 10.79
N PHE A 814 -5.47 6.81 11.54
CA PHE A 814 -5.23 8.14 10.98
C PHE A 814 -3.74 8.44 10.86
N ILE A 815 -3.37 9.06 9.75
CA ILE A 815 -2.13 9.81 9.60
C ILE A 815 -2.53 11.28 9.55
N LEU A 816 -2.16 12.03 10.57
CA LEU A 816 -2.49 13.44 10.73
C LEU A 816 -1.21 14.29 10.64
N GLN A 817 -1.40 15.54 10.23
CA GLN A 817 -0.43 16.62 10.36
C GLN A 817 -0.95 17.65 11.36
N ASP A 818 -0.11 17.98 12.34
CA ASP A 818 -0.36 18.95 13.41
C ASP A 818 -1.74 18.78 14.08
N TRP A 819 -2.16 17.52 14.28
CA TRP A 819 -3.46 17.08 14.81
C TRP A 819 -4.72 17.56 14.06
N ASN A 820 -4.60 18.46 13.11
CA ASN A 820 -5.73 19.16 12.49
C ASN A 820 -6.01 18.70 11.07
N THR A 821 -4.98 18.25 10.34
CA THR A 821 -5.09 17.89 8.93
C THR A 821 -4.96 16.39 8.75
N THR A 822 -6.02 15.73 8.26
CA THR A 822 -5.96 14.31 7.91
C THR A 822 -5.25 14.12 6.58
N LEU A 823 -4.11 13.43 6.61
CA LEU A 823 -3.35 13.05 5.43
C LEU A 823 -3.80 11.71 4.86
N ALA A 824 -4.14 10.76 5.72
CA ALA A 824 -4.70 9.46 5.35
C ALA A 824 -5.52 8.85 6.50
N SER A 825 -6.44 7.95 6.16
CA SER A 825 -7.23 7.18 7.13
C SER A 825 -7.77 5.91 6.47
N TYR A 826 -7.94 4.86 7.25
CA TYR A 826 -8.55 3.60 6.83
C TYR A 826 -10.03 3.59 7.27
N PRO A 827 -11.00 3.71 6.36
CA PRO A 827 -12.39 4.04 6.72
C PRO A 827 -13.21 2.86 7.25
N ALA A 828 -12.78 1.61 7.05
CA ALA A 828 -13.50 0.41 7.47
C ALA A 828 -12.80 -0.25 8.67
N GLY A 829 -13.51 -0.75 9.68
CA GLY A 829 -12.86 -1.50 10.76
C GLY A 829 -13.70 -1.64 12.02
N THR A 830 -13.74 -2.84 12.60
CA THR A 830 -14.61 -3.19 13.73
C THR A 830 -13.86 -3.65 14.98
N TRP A 831 -12.53 -3.52 15.04
CA TRP A 831 -11.78 -4.03 16.19
C TRP A 831 -11.93 -3.10 17.41
N PRO A 832 -12.29 -3.63 18.60
CA PRO A 832 -12.32 -2.91 19.88
C PRO A 832 -10.93 -2.41 20.27
N ILE A 833 -10.78 -1.16 20.72
CA ILE A 833 -9.48 -0.62 21.20
C ILE A 833 -9.31 -0.80 22.71
N ASP A 834 -10.37 -1.15 23.44
CA ASP A 834 -10.34 -1.50 24.87
C ASP A 834 -9.66 -2.85 25.17
N VAL A 835 -9.28 -3.59 24.13
CA VAL A 835 -8.41 -4.77 24.23
C VAL A 835 -7.05 -4.50 23.57
N PRO A 836 -5.99 -5.25 23.94
CA PRO A 836 -4.68 -5.06 23.33
C PRO A 836 -4.66 -5.40 21.85
N ASN A 837 -4.39 -4.39 21.01
CA ASN A 837 -4.22 -4.51 19.56
C ASN A 837 -2.76 -4.27 19.17
N ARG A 838 -2.32 -4.81 18.03
CA ARG A 838 -0.94 -4.69 17.55
C ARG A 838 -0.88 -3.78 16.34
N TYR A 839 0.13 -2.94 16.32
CA TYR A 839 0.34 -1.95 15.29
C TYR A 839 1.80 -1.87 14.86
N GLU A 840 2.02 -1.46 13.62
CA GLU A 840 3.32 -1.16 13.05
C GLU A 840 3.29 0.20 12.35
N VAL A 841 4.30 1.02 12.59
CA VAL A 841 4.50 2.33 11.97
C VAL A 841 5.84 2.30 11.25
N ASP A 842 5.82 2.47 9.94
CA ASP A 842 7.03 2.60 9.13
C ASP A 842 7.29 4.07 8.83
N VAL A 843 8.50 4.53 9.14
CA VAL A 843 8.96 5.90 8.89
C VAL A 843 10.15 5.82 7.95
N VAL A 844 9.98 6.29 6.73
CA VAL A 844 10.98 6.13 5.67
C VAL A 844 11.34 7.52 5.11
N PRO A 845 12.41 8.15 5.62
CA PRO A 845 12.91 9.42 5.10
C PRO A 845 13.75 9.22 3.83
N TYR A 846 13.26 9.72 2.70
CA TYR A 846 14.01 9.85 1.43
C TYR A 846 14.03 11.33 1.00
N THR A 847 13.82 11.63 -0.29
CA THR A 847 13.53 12.99 -0.77
C THR A 847 12.22 13.54 -0.20
N ASN A 848 11.27 12.65 0.06
CA ASN A 848 10.00 12.87 0.76
C ASN A 848 9.92 11.96 2.00
N LEU A 849 8.98 12.25 2.90
CA LEU A 849 8.71 11.42 4.08
C LEU A 849 7.56 10.44 3.78
N PHE A 850 7.87 9.15 3.71
CA PHE A 850 6.87 8.10 3.58
C PHE A 850 6.48 7.55 4.96
N LEU A 851 5.17 7.50 5.20
CA LEU A 851 4.56 7.03 6.43
C LEU A 851 3.59 5.90 6.11
N ASN A 852 3.75 4.75 6.77
CA ASN A 852 2.79 3.65 6.71
C ASN A 852 2.37 3.28 8.14
N TYR A 853 1.07 3.12 8.35
CA TYR A 853 0.51 2.76 9.65
C TYR A 853 -0.41 1.56 9.49
N THR A 854 0.01 0.43 10.06
CA THR A 854 -0.63 -0.87 9.90
C THR A 854 -1.18 -1.35 11.24
N HIS A 855 -2.41 -1.85 11.22
CA HIS A 855 -3.00 -2.65 12.28
C HIS A 855 -2.93 -4.14 11.91
N GLU A 856 -2.47 -4.96 12.85
CA GLU A 856 -2.18 -6.38 12.69
C GLU A 856 -3.12 -7.26 13.55
N PRO A 857 -4.38 -7.45 13.13
CA PRO A 857 -5.37 -8.18 13.91
C PRO A 857 -5.01 -9.65 14.06
N ASN A 858 -5.40 -10.27 15.18
CA ASN A 858 -5.07 -11.66 15.47
C ASN A 858 -5.73 -12.67 14.51
N SER A 859 -6.80 -12.29 13.79
CA SER A 859 -7.62 -13.22 13.00
C SER A 859 -8.13 -12.67 11.66
N ALA A 860 -7.61 -11.55 11.17
CA ALA A 860 -8.03 -10.90 9.92
C ALA A 860 -6.82 -10.44 9.09
N VAL A 861 -7.07 -9.98 7.86
CA VAL A 861 -6.03 -9.37 7.00
C VAL A 861 -5.59 -8.04 7.62
N SER A 862 -4.28 -7.77 7.62
CA SER A 862 -3.71 -6.49 8.07
C SER A 862 -4.36 -5.31 7.36
N GLN A 863 -4.64 -4.24 8.09
CA GLN A 863 -5.23 -3.02 7.54
C GLN A 863 -4.24 -1.88 7.68
N ASN A 864 -4.07 -1.07 6.63
CA ASN A 864 -3.09 0.01 6.68
C ASN A 864 -3.59 1.30 6.03
N SER A 865 -3.03 2.39 6.54
CA SER A 865 -3.07 3.73 5.95
C SER A 865 -1.65 4.11 5.55
N ASN A 866 -1.48 4.77 4.42
CA ASN A 866 -0.18 5.27 3.98
C ASN A 866 -0.29 6.70 3.45
N SER A 867 0.80 7.45 3.56
CA SER A 867 0.90 8.81 3.03
C SER A 867 2.33 9.15 2.64
N ILE A 868 2.48 9.95 1.58
CA ILE A 868 3.75 10.56 1.17
C ILE A 868 3.64 12.05 1.45
N VAL A 869 4.49 12.54 2.34
CA VAL A 869 4.54 13.97 2.68
C VAL A 869 5.72 14.62 1.95
N ASN A 870 5.41 15.65 1.17
CA ASN A 870 6.41 16.46 0.46
C ASN A 870 7.14 17.39 1.42
N VAL A 871 8.00 16.82 2.26
CA VAL A 871 8.84 17.51 3.23
C VAL A 871 10.29 17.09 3.05
N SER A 872 11.17 18.06 2.87
CA SER A 872 12.61 17.85 2.92
C SER A 872 13.06 17.84 4.38
N VAL A 873 13.40 16.65 4.87
CA VAL A 873 13.81 16.43 6.26
C VAL A 873 15.21 17.04 6.49
N ALA A 874 15.28 18.09 7.31
CA ALA A 874 16.51 18.72 7.73
C ALA A 874 16.84 18.26 9.15
N GLY A 875 17.62 17.17 9.26
CA GLY A 875 18.10 16.65 10.54
C GLY A 875 17.31 15.45 11.08
N ASN A 876 17.30 15.31 12.41
CA ASN A 876 16.69 14.15 13.08
C ASN A 876 15.16 14.22 13.09
N ILE A 877 14.52 13.08 12.85
CA ILE A 877 13.12 12.84 13.15
C ILE A 877 13.04 12.36 14.60
N SER A 878 12.37 13.12 15.47
CA SER A 878 12.12 12.70 16.85
C SER A 878 10.82 11.92 16.94
N VAL A 879 10.87 10.72 17.53
CA VAL A 879 9.74 9.80 17.62
C VAL A 879 9.23 9.73 19.06
N TYR A 880 7.92 9.83 19.22
CA TYR A 880 7.22 9.83 20.50
C TYR A 880 6.05 8.84 20.49
N LEU A 881 5.72 8.29 21.65
CA LEU A 881 4.35 7.80 21.91
C LEU A 881 3.49 8.99 22.30
N THR A 882 2.24 9.00 21.86
CA THR A 882 1.31 10.09 22.15
C THR A 882 -0.10 9.59 22.38
N VAL A 883 -0.84 10.33 23.20
CA VAL A 883 -2.28 10.18 23.38
C VAL A 883 -2.89 11.57 23.43
N ASN A 884 -3.79 11.86 22.49
CA ASN A 884 -4.52 13.12 22.47
C ASN A 884 -5.97 12.86 22.10
N ASN A 885 -6.85 13.04 23.07
CA ASN A 885 -8.28 12.93 22.87
C ASN A 885 -9.07 13.83 23.82
N SER A 886 -10.32 14.09 23.43
CA SER A 886 -11.24 14.92 24.18
C SER A 886 -12.02 14.15 25.26
N ALA A 887 -12.01 12.82 25.21
CA ALA A 887 -12.84 11.95 26.04
C ALA A 887 -12.19 11.52 27.37
N GLY A 888 -10.93 11.92 27.65
CA GLY A 888 -10.26 11.55 28.89
C GLY A 888 -9.61 10.16 28.85
N ASN A 889 -9.51 9.52 27.69
CA ASN A 889 -9.11 8.13 27.57
C ASN A 889 -7.60 7.96 27.58
N SER A 890 -7.10 7.10 28.47
CA SER A 890 -5.68 6.78 28.53
C SER A 890 -5.35 5.59 27.64
N ALA A 891 -4.12 5.55 27.12
CA ALA A 891 -3.57 4.41 26.40
C ALA A 891 -2.61 3.62 27.28
N HIS A 892 -2.73 2.30 27.24
CA HIS A 892 -1.77 1.38 27.80
C HIS A 892 -1.01 0.67 26.69
N PHE A 893 0.30 0.84 26.68
CA PHE A 893 1.24 0.20 25.77
C PHE A 893 1.96 -0.93 26.51
N SER A 894 1.57 -2.18 26.23
CA SER A 894 2.16 -3.36 26.88
C SER A 894 3.64 -3.48 26.52
N TRP A 895 3.96 -3.24 25.26
CA TRP A 895 5.31 -3.23 24.72
C TRP A 895 5.34 -2.35 23.47
N VAL A 896 6.47 -1.68 23.26
CA VAL A 896 6.82 -0.87 22.08
C VAL A 896 8.28 -1.14 21.79
N PHE A 897 8.65 -1.44 20.56
CA PHE A 897 10.04 -1.57 20.15
C PHE A 897 10.25 -1.05 18.73
N TRP A 898 11.50 -0.78 18.38
CA TRP A 898 11.86 -0.26 17.07
C TRP A 898 13.18 -0.84 16.56
N ALA A 899 13.30 -0.92 15.24
CA ALA A 899 14.50 -1.37 14.57
C ALA A 899 14.56 -0.85 13.11
N PRO A 900 15.71 -0.98 12.43
CA PRO A 900 15.83 -0.58 11.03
C PRO A 900 14.78 -1.25 10.13
N TYR A 901 14.26 -0.50 9.17
CA TYR A 901 13.32 -0.99 8.15
C TYR A 901 14.00 -1.02 6.77
N PRO A 902 13.72 -2.01 5.90
CA PRO A 902 12.88 -3.18 6.14
C PRO A 902 13.60 -4.28 6.92
N TYR A 903 12.82 -5.10 7.65
CA TYR A 903 13.29 -6.35 8.25
C TYR A 903 12.83 -7.56 7.42
N SER A 904 13.48 -8.71 7.61
CA SER A 904 13.13 -9.95 6.90
C SER A 904 12.12 -10.78 7.69
N VAL A 905 11.05 -11.23 7.02
CA VAL A 905 10.11 -12.23 7.54
C VAL A 905 10.46 -13.58 6.94
N LEU A 906 10.76 -14.57 7.78
CA LEU A 906 11.25 -15.89 7.37
C LEU A 906 10.33 -17.00 7.88
N SER A 907 10.15 -18.05 7.08
CA SER A 907 9.49 -19.29 7.50
C SER A 907 10.47 -20.46 7.35
N PRO A 908 11.36 -20.67 8.35
CA PRO A 908 12.41 -21.67 8.26
C PRO A 908 11.84 -23.08 8.13
N VAL A 909 12.52 -23.92 7.34
CA VAL A 909 12.23 -25.36 7.29
C VAL A 909 12.80 -26.01 8.55
N LEU A 910 11.93 -26.73 9.26
CA LEU A 910 12.27 -27.47 10.46
C LEU A 910 12.81 -28.85 10.10
N GLY A 911 13.86 -29.28 10.80
CA GLY A 911 14.37 -30.63 10.76
C GLY A 911 13.50 -31.63 11.53
N ALA A 912 13.91 -32.89 11.53
CA ALA A 912 13.24 -33.91 12.31
C ALA A 912 13.43 -33.67 13.82
N PRO A 913 12.37 -33.83 14.64
CA PRO A 913 12.50 -33.89 16.09
C PRO A 913 13.50 -34.96 16.53
N GLN A 914 14.35 -34.59 17.48
CA GLN A 914 15.34 -35.46 18.13
C GLN A 914 14.99 -35.59 19.61
N GLN A 915 15.18 -36.79 20.14
CA GLN A 915 14.94 -37.09 21.55
C GLN A 915 16.25 -37.18 22.33
N ARG A 916 16.23 -36.73 23.59
CA ARG A 916 17.38 -36.83 24.49
C ARG A 916 17.79 -38.28 24.77
N PRO A 917 19.06 -38.66 24.52
CA PRO A 917 19.55 -40.02 24.71
C PRO A 917 19.63 -40.49 26.16
N PRO A 918 19.49 -41.81 26.41
CA PRO A 918 19.92 -42.45 27.65
C PRO A 918 21.45 -42.44 27.77
N ALA A 919 21.96 -42.66 28.98
CA ALA A 919 23.39 -42.68 29.25
C ALA A 919 24.08 -43.86 28.52
N GLY A 920 24.97 -43.56 27.56
CA GLY A 920 25.74 -44.55 26.81
C GLY A 920 26.22 -44.00 25.45
N ASN A 921 26.76 -44.88 24.60
CA ASN A 921 27.13 -44.55 23.22
C ASN A 921 26.22 -45.32 22.26
N TYR A 922 25.27 -44.61 21.66
CA TYR A 922 24.23 -45.18 20.81
C TYR A 922 24.09 -44.37 19.53
N VAL A 923 23.29 -44.84 18.59
CA VAL A 923 22.79 -44.02 17.47
C VAL A 923 21.31 -43.76 17.67
N SER A 924 20.79 -42.63 17.19
CA SER A 924 19.34 -42.44 17.19
C SER A 924 18.74 -43.36 16.15
N ALA A 925 17.63 -44.00 16.49
CA ALA A 925 16.94 -44.89 15.60
C ALA A 925 15.47 -44.52 15.48
N ARG A 926 14.95 -44.67 14.26
CA ARG A 926 13.55 -44.45 13.92
C ARG A 926 13.04 -45.70 13.22
N VAL A 927 11.90 -46.17 13.66
CA VAL A 927 11.24 -47.36 13.13
C VAL A 927 9.87 -46.93 12.64
N PHE A 928 9.66 -47.06 11.34
CA PHE A 928 8.40 -46.72 10.68
C PHE A 928 7.65 -47.99 10.34
N ASP A 929 6.37 -48.04 10.66
CA ASP A 929 5.42 -48.93 10.00
C ASP A 929 4.78 -48.15 8.85
N ILE A 930 5.24 -48.41 7.63
CA ILE A 930 4.76 -47.73 6.42
C ILE A 930 3.66 -48.50 5.70
N GLN A 931 3.19 -49.62 6.27
CA GLN A 931 2.11 -50.40 5.68
C GLN A 931 0.84 -49.58 5.40
N PRO A 932 0.44 -48.60 6.24
CA PRO A 932 -0.71 -47.76 5.93
C PRO A 932 -0.58 -46.98 4.62
N PHE A 933 0.60 -46.42 4.35
CA PHE A 933 0.89 -45.74 3.09
C PHE A 933 0.85 -46.71 1.91
N ILE A 934 1.49 -47.89 2.04
CA ILE A 934 1.49 -48.94 1.01
C ILE A 934 0.06 -49.39 0.67
N SER A 935 -0.76 -49.64 1.69
CA SER A 935 -2.16 -50.02 1.51
C SER A 935 -2.94 -48.94 0.77
N CYS A 936 -2.72 -47.67 1.08
CA CYS A 936 -3.37 -46.57 0.36
C CYS A 936 -2.91 -46.45 -1.10
N ILE A 937 -1.64 -46.72 -1.40
CA ILE A 937 -1.16 -46.75 -2.79
C ILE A 937 -1.79 -47.92 -3.57
N LEU A 938 -1.79 -49.12 -2.98
CA LEU A 938 -2.32 -50.32 -3.64
C LEU A 938 -3.81 -50.24 -3.93
N ASP A 939 -4.55 -49.59 -3.05
CA ASP A 939 -5.98 -49.36 -3.16
C ASP A 939 -6.34 -48.10 -3.98
N ASP A 940 -5.35 -47.48 -4.62
CA ASP A 940 -5.52 -46.26 -5.42
C ASP A 940 -6.17 -45.09 -4.65
N ARG A 941 -5.88 -44.95 -3.35
CA ARG A 941 -6.46 -43.94 -2.45
C ARG A 941 -5.81 -42.56 -2.61
N TYR A 942 -6.55 -41.55 -2.15
CA TYR A 942 -6.18 -40.14 -2.20
C TYR A 942 -5.81 -39.58 -0.84
N PHE A 943 -4.91 -38.61 -0.87
CA PHE A 943 -4.43 -37.79 0.23
C PHE A 943 -4.79 -36.32 -0.02
N GLY A 944 -5.17 -35.64 1.03
CA GLY A 944 -5.37 -34.21 1.09
C GLY A 944 -4.07 -33.52 1.49
N VAL A 945 -3.48 -32.77 0.56
CA VAL A 945 -2.21 -32.07 0.78
C VAL A 945 -2.27 -30.64 0.26
N ALA A 946 -1.53 -29.74 0.90
CA ALA A 946 -1.43 -28.36 0.46
C ALA A 946 -0.59 -28.25 -0.82
N GLY A 947 -0.94 -27.32 -1.71
CA GLY A 947 -0.18 -27.03 -2.93
C GLY A 947 -0.49 -27.92 -4.14
N ALA A 948 -1.14 -29.06 -3.95
CA ALA A 948 -1.67 -29.88 -5.04
C ALA A 948 -2.99 -29.31 -5.60
N PRO A 949 -3.35 -29.62 -6.86
CA PRO A 949 -4.63 -29.22 -7.44
C PRO A 949 -5.81 -29.73 -6.60
N SER A 950 -6.67 -28.80 -6.19
CA SER A 950 -7.98 -29.11 -5.59
C SER A 950 -8.91 -29.74 -6.60
N PHE A 951 -10.04 -30.29 -6.14
CA PHE A 951 -11.04 -30.85 -7.04
C PHE A 951 -11.56 -29.83 -8.07
N PHE A 952 -11.65 -28.53 -7.70
CA PHE A 952 -12.07 -27.47 -8.61
C PHE A 952 -11.00 -27.23 -9.69
N GLU A 953 -9.74 -27.14 -9.29
CA GLU A 953 -8.63 -27.02 -10.24
C GLU A 953 -8.54 -28.26 -11.15
N ARG A 954 -8.87 -29.46 -10.64
CA ARG A 954 -8.94 -30.69 -11.43
C ARG A 954 -10.06 -30.64 -12.50
N LEU A 955 -11.20 -30.01 -12.20
CA LEU A 955 -12.23 -29.70 -13.21
C LEU A 955 -11.75 -28.67 -14.25
N GLU A 956 -10.82 -27.80 -13.86
CA GLU A 956 -10.16 -26.80 -14.74
C GLU A 956 -8.88 -27.35 -15.38
N GLY A 957 -8.69 -28.68 -15.40
CA GLY A 957 -7.57 -29.31 -16.11
C GLY A 957 -6.22 -29.17 -15.40
N GLY A 958 -6.24 -28.91 -14.09
CA GLY A 958 -5.05 -28.71 -13.27
C GLY A 958 -4.55 -27.27 -13.21
N SER A 959 -5.28 -26.33 -13.83
CA SER A 959 -4.96 -24.90 -13.82
C SER A 959 -4.87 -24.35 -12.39
N SER A 960 -3.84 -23.53 -12.14
CA SER A 960 -3.65 -22.85 -10.84
C SER A 960 -4.16 -21.41 -10.83
N VAL A 961 -4.79 -20.95 -11.92
CA VAL A 961 -5.26 -19.56 -12.11
C VAL A 961 -6.17 -19.11 -10.96
N HIS A 962 -7.11 -19.97 -10.53
CA HIS A 962 -8.05 -19.66 -9.45
C HIS A 962 -7.60 -20.14 -8.06
N ARG A 963 -6.38 -20.66 -7.91
CA ARG A 963 -5.92 -21.28 -6.66
C ARG A 963 -6.03 -20.37 -5.44
N ALA A 964 -5.52 -19.14 -5.54
CA ALA A 964 -5.54 -18.20 -4.43
C ALA A 964 -6.97 -17.89 -3.96
N HIS A 965 -7.89 -17.75 -4.92
CA HIS A 965 -9.31 -17.55 -4.68
C HIS A 965 -9.95 -18.77 -3.99
N TYR A 966 -9.70 -19.99 -4.48
CA TYR A 966 -10.22 -21.22 -3.86
C TYR A 966 -9.68 -21.47 -2.46
N VAL A 967 -8.40 -21.18 -2.21
CA VAL A 967 -7.82 -21.26 -0.86
C VAL A 967 -8.48 -20.27 0.09
N ALA A 968 -8.71 -19.03 -0.35
CA ALA A 968 -9.36 -18.01 0.47
C ALA A 968 -10.82 -18.38 0.80
N LEU A 969 -11.57 -18.85 -0.21
CA LEU A 969 -12.94 -19.33 -0.02
C LEU A 969 -12.98 -20.52 0.93
N ALA A 970 -12.12 -21.53 0.74
CA ALA A 970 -12.06 -22.69 1.61
C ALA A 970 -11.76 -22.30 3.05
N GLN A 971 -10.83 -21.39 3.30
CA GLN A 971 -10.52 -20.91 4.66
C GLN A 971 -11.73 -20.21 5.30
N ALA A 972 -12.46 -19.39 4.55
CA ALA A 972 -13.67 -18.75 5.03
C ALA A 972 -14.76 -19.78 5.38
N MET A 973 -14.95 -20.79 4.53
CA MET A 973 -15.95 -21.84 4.74
C MET A 973 -15.59 -22.80 5.86
N GLN A 974 -14.32 -23.22 5.96
CA GLN A 974 -13.82 -24.03 7.08
C GLN A 974 -14.00 -23.31 8.41
N LYS A 975 -13.78 -21.98 8.44
CA LYS A 975 -14.06 -21.19 9.65
C LYS A 975 -15.53 -21.27 10.08
N ALA A 976 -16.44 -21.23 9.12
CA ALA A 976 -17.87 -21.30 9.38
C ALA A 976 -18.36 -22.71 9.77
N VAL A 977 -17.79 -23.76 9.14
CA VAL A 977 -18.26 -25.15 9.29
C VAL A 977 -17.48 -25.95 10.34
N TYR A 978 -16.15 -25.82 10.35
CA TYR A 978 -15.22 -26.58 11.20
C TYR A 978 -14.61 -25.76 12.36
N GLY A 979 -14.79 -24.43 12.39
CA GLY A 979 -14.21 -23.57 13.41
C GLY A 979 -12.73 -23.24 13.15
N SER A 980 -11.83 -23.54 14.08
CA SER A 980 -10.41 -23.12 13.98
C SER A 980 -9.51 -24.11 13.22
N VAL A 981 -9.99 -25.30 12.89
CA VAL A 981 -9.19 -26.34 12.23
C VAL A 981 -9.10 -26.08 10.72
N LYS A 982 -7.87 -26.10 10.19
CA LYS A 982 -7.62 -25.90 8.75
C LYS A 982 -7.26 -27.22 8.06
N TYR A 983 -7.97 -27.54 6.99
CA TYR A 983 -7.72 -28.69 6.14
C TYR A 983 -7.19 -28.24 4.77
N PRO A 984 -6.25 -28.98 4.16
CA PRO A 984 -5.89 -28.73 2.77
C PRO A 984 -7.11 -28.98 1.85
N ILE A 985 -7.08 -28.33 0.68
CA ILE A 985 -8.08 -28.54 -0.39
C ILE A 985 -7.51 -29.31 -1.59
N GLY A 986 -6.18 -29.45 -1.67
CA GLY A 986 -5.51 -30.16 -2.75
C GLY A 986 -5.71 -31.67 -2.62
N LEU A 987 -5.83 -32.35 -3.75
CA LEU A 987 -5.94 -33.80 -3.83
C LEU A 987 -4.67 -34.36 -4.46
N VAL A 988 -4.18 -35.48 -3.94
CA VAL A 988 -3.07 -36.25 -4.52
C VAL A 988 -3.37 -37.73 -4.40
N SER A 989 -3.11 -38.49 -5.46
CA SER A 989 -2.99 -39.93 -5.39
C SER A 989 -1.65 -40.37 -5.98
N PHE A 990 -1.29 -41.62 -5.72
CA PHE A 990 -0.07 -42.21 -6.26
C PHE A 990 -0.43 -43.28 -7.29
N ILE A 991 0.43 -43.45 -8.29
CA ILE A 991 0.31 -44.45 -9.34
C ILE A 991 1.46 -45.44 -9.19
N LEU A 992 1.18 -46.74 -9.24
CA LEU A 992 2.21 -47.77 -9.36
C LEU A 992 2.56 -47.95 -10.85
N PRO A 993 3.76 -47.56 -11.32
CA PRO A 993 4.08 -47.60 -12.75
C PRO A 993 3.95 -48.98 -13.38
N LYS A 994 4.24 -50.06 -12.65
CA LYS A 994 4.09 -51.44 -13.13
C LYS A 994 2.64 -51.82 -13.47
N ASN A 995 1.65 -51.11 -12.94
CA ASN A 995 0.22 -51.37 -13.13
C ASN A 995 -0.38 -50.56 -14.28
N LEU A 996 0.42 -49.79 -15.02
CA LEU A 996 -0.07 -48.96 -16.11
C LEU A 996 -0.47 -49.79 -17.35
N PRO A 997 -1.48 -49.32 -18.11
CA PRO A 997 -1.76 -49.85 -19.44
C PRO A 997 -0.52 -49.80 -20.34
N ALA A 998 -0.33 -50.81 -21.20
CA ALA A 998 0.86 -50.95 -22.04
C ALA A 998 1.14 -49.73 -22.95
N ASN A 999 0.09 -49.02 -23.36
CA ASN A 999 0.16 -47.79 -24.15
C ASN A 999 0.55 -46.53 -23.35
N LEU A 1000 0.73 -46.66 -22.03
CA LEU A 1000 1.22 -45.65 -21.10
C LEU A 1000 2.58 -46.04 -20.48
N ASN A 1001 3.19 -47.16 -20.90
CA ASN A 1001 4.48 -47.64 -20.37
C ASN A 1001 5.66 -46.70 -20.64
N PHE A 1002 5.53 -45.75 -21.58
CA PHE A 1002 6.57 -44.73 -21.82
C PHE A 1002 6.74 -43.76 -20.64
N LEU A 1003 5.80 -43.76 -19.68
CA LEU A 1003 5.82 -43.00 -18.44
C LEU A 1003 6.64 -43.69 -17.33
N VAL A 1004 7.08 -44.94 -17.52
CA VAL A 1004 7.98 -45.66 -16.59
C VAL A 1004 9.39 -45.10 -16.71
N ARG A 1005 9.62 -43.95 -16.07
CA ARG A 1005 10.86 -43.17 -16.03
C ARG A 1005 11.21 -42.82 -14.58
N GLU A 1006 12.39 -42.25 -14.34
CA GLU A 1006 12.82 -41.80 -13.01
C GLU A 1006 12.05 -40.51 -12.63
N GLN A 1007 10.77 -40.66 -12.31
CA GLN A 1007 9.80 -39.57 -12.15
C GLN A 1007 8.93 -39.75 -10.90
N PRO A 1008 8.46 -38.65 -10.29
CA PRO A 1008 7.57 -38.73 -9.14
C PRO A 1008 6.27 -39.48 -9.48
N ALA A 1009 5.91 -40.47 -8.67
CA ALA A 1009 4.74 -41.32 -8.83
C ALA A 1009 3.40 -40.62 -8.50
N VAL A 1010 3.35 -39.29 -8.60
CA VAL A 1010 2.21 -38.42 -8.25
C VAL A 1010 1.27 -38.27 -9.43
N ASP A 1011 -0.02 -38.48 -9.22
CA ASP A 1011 -1.06 -38.55 -10.25
C ASP A 1011 -1.14 -37.35 -11.20
N TYR A 1012 -1.10 -36.12 -10.70
CA TYR A 1012 -1.23 -34.90 -11.53
C TYR A 1012 0.07 -34.49 -12.23
N ILE A 1013 1.21 -34.96 -11.72
CA ILE A 1013 2.51 -34.76 -12.35
C ILE A 1013 2.55 -35.73 -13.53
N TYR A 1014 2.34 -37.03 -13.30
CA TYR A 1014 2.57 -38.14 -14.22
C TYR A 1014 1.83 -38.13 -15.59
N LEU A 1015 0.91 -37.21 -15.88
CA LEU A 1015 -0.07 -37.36 -16.97
C LEU A 1015 -0.08 -36.26 -18.05
N ASP A 1016 0.78 -35.24 -17.99
CA ASP A 1016 0.86 -34.23 -19.06
C ASP A 1016 1.73 -34.70 -20.24
N TYR A 1017 1.14 -35.47 -21.16
CA TYR A 1017 1.82 -36.02 -22.33
C TYR A 1017 2.43 -34.98 -23.29
N ALA A 1018 1.98 -33.72 -23.27
CA ALA A 1018 2.32 -32.73 -24.29
C ALA A 1018 3.61 -31.94 -23.99
N ASP A 1019 3.87 -31.64 -22.70
CA ASP A 1019 4.93 -30.71 -22.27
C ASP A 1019 5.98 -31.35 -21.34
N TYR A 1020 6.09 -32.67 -21.36
CA TYR A 1020 6.83 -33.40 -20.34
C TYR A 1020 8.37 -33.42 -20.55
N PRO A 1021 9.17 -32.97 -19.56
CA PRO A 1021 10.64 -33.06 -19.60
C PRO A 1021 11.13 -34.51 -19.34
N GLY A 1022 12.41 -34.79 -19.62
CA GLY A 1022 13.07 -36.08 -19.34
C GLY A 1022 13.11 -36.45 -17.85
N ASP A 1023 13.91 -37.45 -17.46
CA ASP A 1023 14.04 -37.92 -16.06
C ASP A 1023 14.23 -36.77 -15.05
N ASP A 1024 13.57 -36.86 -13.88
CA ASP A 1024 13.63 -35.82 -12.85
C ASP A 1024 14.85 -36.11 -11.96
N PRO A 1025 15.88 -35.25 -11.98
CA PRO A 1025 17.11 -35.48 -11.22
C PRO A 1025 16.90 -35.44 -9.70
N SER A 1026 15.73 -34.99 -9.23
CA SER A 1026 15.36 -34.94 -7.81
C SER A 1026 14.51 -36.14 -7.36
N ALA A 1027 14.12 -37.04 -8.26
CA ALA A 1027 13.35 -38.23 -7.93
C ALA A 1027 14.18 -39.22 -7.08
N MET A 1028 13.60 -39.73 -5.99
CA MET A 1028 14.24 -40.69 -5.08
C MET A 1028 13.36 -41.91 -4.89
N GLN A 1029 13.98 -43.08 -4.71
CA GLN A 1029 13.29 -44.32 -4.38
C GLN A 1029 12.74 -44.26 -2.94
N VAL A 1030 11.62 -44.92 -2.70
CA VAL A 1030 10.96 -44.99 -1.39
C VAL A 1030 11.28 -46.35 -0.75
N LEU A 1031 11.87 -46.32 0.44
CA LEU A 1031 12.20 -47.52 1.23
C LEU A 1031 10.94 -48.35 1.52
N GLY A 1032 11.05 -49.66 1.32
CA GLY A 1032 9.96 -50.62 1.48
C GLY A 1032 8.95 -50.65 0.33
N ILE A 1033 9.06 -49.77 -0.68
CA ILE A 1033 8.24 -49.79 -1.90
C ILE A 1033 9.09 -50.06 -3.14
N SER A 1034 10.11 -49.24 -3.41
CA SER A 1034 10.98 -49.36 -4.58
C SER A 1034 12.43 -49.74 -4.25
N ALA A 1035 12.82 -49.63 -2.98
CA ALA A 1035 14.14 -50.04 -2.48
C ALA A 1035 14.06 -50.73 -1.11
N THR A 1036 14.97 -51.66 -0.82
CA THR A 1036 15.06 -52.34 0.51
C THR A 1036 16.32 -52.00 1.30
N GLY A 1037 17.28 -51.28 0.71
CA GLY A 1037 18.56 -50.95 1.36
C GLY A 1037 19.53 -52.13 1.44
N GLY A 1038 19.48 -53.07 0.48
CA GLY A 1038 20.55 -54.06 0.27
C GLY A 1038 20.58 -55.30 1.18
N ILE A 1039 19.77 -55.38 2.25
CA ILE A 1039 19.85 -56.50 3.23
C ILE A 1039 18.79 -57.60 3.04
N SER A 1040 17.76 -57.38 2.22
CA SER A 1040 16.61 -58.29 2.19
C SER A 1040 16.29 -58.80 0.79
N THR A 1041 15.95 -60.09 0.70
CA THR A 1041 15.31 -60.71 -0.49
C THR A 1041 13.82 -60.40 -0.58
N THR A 1042 13.28 -59.52 0.28
CA THR A 1042 11.87 -59.13 0.23
C THR A 1042 11.56 -58.47 -1.12
N PRO A 1043 10.51 -58.91 -1.84
CA PRO A 1043 10.11 -58.26 -3.08
C PRO A 1043 9.76 -56.80 -2.82
N VAL A 1044 10.42 -55.88 -3.55
CA VAL A 1044 9.95 -54.50 -3.65
C VAL A 1044 8.60 -54.49 -4.36
N LEU A 1045 7.70 -53.62 -3.92
CA LEU A 1045 6.38 -53.50 -4.52
C LEU A 1045 6.50 -53.06 -5.98
N ASP A 1046 7.28 -52.02 -6.27
CA ASP A 1046 7.53 -51.53 -7.63
C ASP A 1046 8.88 -50.83 -7.68
N GLN A 1047 9.81 -51.30 -8.51
CA GLN A 1047 11.16 -50.73 -8.64
C GLN A 1047 11.17 -49.28 -9.15
N ASN A 1048 10.08 -48.85 -9.80
CA ASN A 1048 9.97 -47.53 -10.43
C ASN A 1048 9.08 -46.56 -9.63
N PHE A 1049 8.83 -46.81 -8.34
CA PHE A 1049 8.11 -45.85 -7.50
C PHE A 1049 9.05 -44.80 -6.93
N TYR A 1050 8.94 -43.55 -7.40
CA TYR A 1050 9.78 -42.45 -6.92
C TYR A 1050 8.94 -41.32 -6.33
N LEU A 1051 9.54 -40.55 -5.42
CA LEU A 1051 9.01 -39.28 -4.92
C LEU A 1051 10.13 -38.24 -4.92
N THR A 1052 9.79 -36.97 -5.16
CA THR A 1052 10.73 -35.88 -4.85
C THR A 1052 10.75 -35.63 -3.34
N PRO A 1053 11.84 -35.07 -2.79
CA PRO A 1053 11.88 -34.61 -1.40
C PRO A 1053 10.72 -33.68 -1.03
N THR A 1054 10.31 -32.80 -1.96
CA THR A 1054 9.18 -31.89 -1.76
C THR A 1054 7.87 -32.64 -1.58
N THR A 1055 7.54 -33.55 -2.50
CA THR A 1055 6.32 -34.37 -2.41
C THR A 1055 6.35 -35.25 -1.16
N ALA A 1056 7.50 -35.89 -0.89
CA ALA A 1056 7.68 -36.71 0.29
C ALA A 1056 7.50 -35.91 1.58
N SER A 1057 7.91 -34.64 1.64
CA SER A 1057 7.69 -33.77 2.81
C SER A 1057 6.21 -33.47 3.06
N LEU A 1058 5.39 -33.37 2.01
CA LEU A 1058 3.94 -33.16 2.14
C LEU A 1058 3.21 -34.40 2.65
N ILE A 1059 3.75 -35.60 2.38
CA ILE A 1059 3.14 -36.89 2.74
C ILE A 1059 3.70 -37.43 4.05
N PHE A 1060 5.01 -37.40 4.23
CA PHE A 1060 5.67 -37.99 5.39
C PHE A 1060 6.07 -36.95 6.44
N GLY A 1061 5.88 -35.67 6.16
CA GLY A 1061 6.26 -34.58 7.06
C GLY A 1061 7.78 -34.47 7.22
N PRO A 1062 8.27 -34.18 8.43
CA PRO A 1062 9.69 -33.91 8.67
C PRO A 1062 10.60 -35.15 8.51
N TYR A 1063 10.01 -36.34 8.38
CA TYR A 1063 10.73 -37.61 8.25
C TYR A 1063 10.84 -38.09 6.79
N ALA A 1064 10.47 -37.27 5.80
CA ALA A 1064 10.53 -37.62 4.39
C ALA A 1064 11.88 -38.22 3.96
N ASN A 1065 12.99 -37.57 4.33
CA ASN A 1065 14.33 -38.04 3.97
C ASN A 1065 14.71 -39.38 4.60
N ASP A 1066 14.05 -39.79 5.67
CA ASP A 1066 14.30 -41.09 6.29
C ASP A 1066 13.77 -42.23 5.42
N LEU A 1067 12.68 -41.98 4.71
CA LEU A 1067 11.99 -42.94 3.85
C LEU A 1067 12.47 -42.89 2.39
N LEU A 1068 13.34 -41.93 2.03
CA LEU A 1068 13.90 -41.78 0.68
C LEU A 1068 15.33 -42.30 0.55
N VAL A 1069 15.64 -42.82 -0.63
CA VAL A 1069 16.94 -43.37 -1.03
C VAL A 1069 17.30 -42.90 -2.45
N PRO A 1070 18.53 -42.41 -2.69
CA PRO A 1070 18.98 -42.05 -4.03
C PRO A 1070 18.95 -43.21 -5.03
N ILE A 1071 18.82 -42.89 -6.31
CA ILE A 1071 18.83 -43.90 -7.37
C ILE A 1071 20.22 -44.56 -7.43
N GLY A 1072 20.27 -45.89 -7.43
CA GLY A 1072 21.51 -46.66 -7.55
C GLY A 1072 22.27 -46.90 -6.25
N SER A 1073 21.79 -46.42 -5.10
CA SER A 1073 22.33 -46.82 -3.79
C SER A 1073 21.68 -48.14 -3.34
N GLY A 1074 22.29 -49.25 -3.77
CA GLY A 1074 21.97 -50.61 -3.31
C GLY A 1074 22.77 -51.01 -2.08
#